data_AF-A0A7C4GXU8-F1
#
_entry.id   AF-A0A7C4GXU8-F1
#
_cell.length_a   1.000
_cell.length_b   1.000
_cell.length_c   1.000
_cell.angle_alpha   90.00
_cell.angle_beta   90.00
_cell.angle_gamma   90.00
#
_symmetry.space_group_name_H-M   'P 1'
#
loop_
_entity.id
_entity.type
_entity.pdbx_description
1 polymer ?
#
loop_
_entity_poly.entity_id
_entity_poly.type
_entity_poly.pdbx_seq_one_letter_code
_entity_poly.pdbx_strand_id
1 'polypeptide(L)'
;MFSLKLVRKEILPLKYRIILPIISVLLAILTSSVYILIAGGDILKVYYYLITWPLTYPTEILVTSTPLLLLALAITVAFKARFWNIGTHGQFIVGGLIAAWLGVVLRSLSSYVLIPLILLVAWLGGSAVALISWWLKVKRNQDEVLTTILIWSAILLINAGLLTGPLRSPYTTYPQSQEIGINAKLPILIPGTRLHAGVIIPFIILVMVWLILNYTSFRNKIIAVTVPRVAILEGINISRTYFWVAFLSGGISGLAGAVELMGILYYMTPFVGPNYGLVALAIAMLGNLNPIGVMVAALFFSILINGANAMSWSTGVPSFLSDIIQAQTLIFLLVFSIFINYRPILIRTKHARAKSPLIKLRFPSSTSSLTNDGVKRFMNKNLQRIIVITSSVVLFFFILDLVYPAFKGSYPESIISSILSLTLVVSAPIVFAAIGENIIEKAGMINLGILGIMISGAAWGFMGAYFLGNLVYGVIIAALVGAALGLLLAFLVVTIGVQQHIAGIAVTFFSMNLSYFFHRVLIGSPLVEPTVPPTTSLSIPILSSLPVIGTLFRQTLYTYAGIYVLAPIIAFILFRTRWGLIIRGLGENPKTVDAAGIRVHFSRYIAAIIGSALMAVGGAYYSLMDLRSFNLNVGGEWSWIALALVILGNWNPVWVWLACIFFGMLNAVQAWLVATVIQIPYQFFQSVPYIITIGAATILGKRVRPPKALLQPYRRE
;
A
#
# COMPACT_ATOMS: atom_id res chain seq x y z
N MET A 1 -20.62 -2.15 -36.91
CA MET A 1 -19.95 -1.47 -35.80
C MET A 1 -18.45 -1.67 -35.93
N PHE A 2 -17.67 -0.60 -35.91
CA PHE A 2 -16.22 -0.71 -35.74
C PHE A 2 -15.94 -1.01 -34.27
N SER A 3 -15.08 -2.00 -33.99
CA SER A 3 -14.56 -2.24 -32.65
C SER A 3 -13.04 -2.09 -32.66
N LEU A 4 -12.50 -1.45 -31.63
CA LEU A 4 -11.06 -1.30 -31.45
C LEU A 4 -10.52 -2.62 -30.88
N LYS A 5 -9.71 -3.39 -31.64
CA LYS A 5 -9.00 -4.57 -31.13
C LYS A 5 -7.51 -4.22 -30.99
N LEU A 6 -6.93 -4.51 -29.82
CA LEU A 6 -5.51 -4.31 -29.53
C LEU A 6 -4.74 -5.59 -29.90
N VAL A 7 -3.96 -5.54 -30.99
CA VAL A 7 -3.12 -6.68 -31.43
C VAL A 7 -1.70 -6.47 -30.93
N ARG A 8 -1.09 -7.52 -30.34
CA ARG A 8 0.26 -7.44 -29.76
C ARG A 8 1.30 -7.18 -30.86
N LYS A 9 2.18 -6.18 -30.66
CA LYS A 9 3.31 -5.92 -31.57
C LYS A 9 4.49 -6.84 -31.24
N GLU A 10 5.33 -7.12 -32.23
CA GLU A 10 6.68 -7.64 -32.01
C GLU A 10 7.57 -6.59 -31.32
N ILE A 11 8.74 -7.03 -30.84
CA ILE A 11 9.67 -6.28 -29.98
C ILE A 11 9.93 -4.87 -30.56
N LEU A 12 9.65 -3.82 -29.79
CA LEU A 12 9.80 -2.43 -30.23
C LEU A 12 11.24 -2.08 -30.68
N PRO A 13 11.37 -1.25 -31.73
CA PRO A 13 12.59 -0.49 -32.02
C PRO A 13 13.01 0.42 -30.86
N LEU A 14 14.32 0.61 -30.67
CA LEU A 14 14.90 1.40 -29.58
C LEU A 14 14.33 2.83 -29.49
N LYS A 15 14.05 3.47 -30.64
CA LYS A 15 13.51 4.84 -30.73
C LYS A 15 12.23 5.03 -29.91
N TYR A 16 11.26 4.12 -30.04
CA TYR A 16 9.98 4.24 -29.33
C TYR A 16 10.11 4.01 -27.82
N ARG A 17 11.11 3.24 -27.38
CA ARG A 17 11.36 3.01 -25.94
C ARG A 17 11.90 4.26 -25.23
N ILE A 18 12.54 5.16 -25.96
CA ILE A 18 13.10 6.41 -25.44
C ILE A 18 12.08 7.55 -25.57
N ILE A 19 11.41 7.65 -26.72
CA ILE A 19 10.45 8.73 -26.99
C ILE A 19 9.27 8.72 -26.02
N LEU A 20 8.78 7.54 -25.63
CA LEU A 20 7.56 7.45 -24.83
C LEU A 20 7.71 7.97 -23.39
N PRO A 21 8.74 7.58 -22.61
CA PRO A 21 9.01 8.22 -21.32
C PRO A 21 9.15 9.74 -21.43
N ILE A 22 9.79 10.25 -22.50
CA ILE A 22 9.94 11.69 -22.72
C ILE A 22 8.58 12.35 -22.96
N ILE A 23 7.74 11.76 -23.81
CA ILE A 23 6.37 12.27 -24.04
C ILE A 23 5.55 12.24 -22.75
N SER A 24 5.67 11.18 -21.94
CA SER A 24 5.01 11.09 -20.63
C SER A 24 5.41 12.23 -19.70
N VAL A 25 6.72 12.52 -19.62
CA VAL A 25 7.26 13.62 -18.81
C VAL A 25 6.75 14.97 -19.33
N LEU A 26 6.83 15.21 -20.64
CA LEU A 26 6.38 16.46 -21.25
C LEU A 26 4.88 16.69 -21.02
N LEU A 27 4.06 15.65 -21.17
CA LEU A 27 2.63 15.73 -20.89
C LEU A 27 2.34 15.95 -19.41
N ALA A 28 3.07 15.29 -18.51
CA ALA A 28 2.93 15.54 -17.07
C ALA A 28 3.22 16.99 -16.71
N ILE A 29 4.31 17.56 -17.22
CA ILE A 29 4.64 18.97 -17.05
C ILE A 29 3.51 19.83 -17.63
N LEU A 30 3.10 19.61 -18.89
CA LEU A 30 2.03 20.41 -19.51
C LEU A 30 0.72 20.36 -18.72
N THR A 31 0.27 19.17 -18.31
CA THR A 31 -0.97 19.02 -17.53
C THR A 31 -0.86 19.57 -16.12
N SER A 32 0.35 19.62 -15.55
CA SER A 32 0.57 20.19 -14.22
C SER A 32 0.34 21.70 -14.16
N SER A 33 0.31 22.37 -15.32
CA SER A 33 -0.04 23.80 -15.43
C SER A 33 -1.43 24.11 -14.90
N VAL A 34 -2.35 23.16 -14.97
CA VAL A 34 -3.69 23.29 -14.38
C VAL A 34 -3.61 23.47 -12.86
N TYR A 35 -2.73 22.73 -12.20
CA TYR A 35 -2.55 22.84 -10.75
C TYR A 35 -1.88 24.15 -10.37
N ILE A 36 -0.91 24.61 -11.17
CA ILE A 36 -0.28 25.92 -10.98
C ILE A 36 -1.33 27.03 -11.00
N LEU A 37 -2.25 26.99 -11.97
CA LEU A 37 -3.35 27.95 -12.08
C LEU A 37 -4.31 27.87 -10.87
N ILE A 38 -4.65 26.66 -10.42
CA ILE A 38 -5.49 26.45 -9.22
C ILE A 38 -4.82 27.03 -7.97
N ALA A 39 -3.49 26.94 -7.86
CA ALA A 39 -2.74 27.53 -6.76
C ALA A 39 -2.52 29.06 -6.89
N GLY A 40 -3.00 29.69 -7.96
CA GLY A 40 -2.79 31.13 -8.22
C GLY A 40 -1.37 31.50 -8.64
N GLY A 41 -0.56 30.54 -9.09
CA GLY A 41 0.82 30.75 -9.51
C GLY A 41 0.95 31.17 -10.98
N ASP A 42 2.04 31.88 -11.31
CA ASP A 42 2.44 32.17 -12.69
C ASP A 42 3.15 30.95 -13.31
N ILE A 43 2.58 30.41 -14.39
CA ILE A 43 3.05 29.19 -15.05
C ILE A 43 4.52 29.31 -15.49
N LEU A 44 4.89 30.43 -16.12
CA LEU A 44 6.23 30.61 -16.68
C LEU A 44 7.26 30.75 -15.57
N LYS A 45 6.97 31.53 -14.53
CA LYS A 45 7.87 31.68 -13.37
C LYS A 45 8.04 30.36 -12.62
N VAL A 46 6.96 29.60 -12.42
CA VAL A 46 7.01 28.31 -11.74
C VAL A 46 7.93 27.34 -12.49
N TYR A 47 7.75 27.16 -13.80
CA TYR A 47 8.62 26.27 -14.56
C TYR A 47 10.05 26.80 -14.70
N TYR A 48 10.23 28.11 -14.78
CA TYR A 48 11.56 28.72 -14.78
C TYR A 48 12.34 28.32 -13.52
N TYR A 49 11.79 28.53 -12.33
CA TYR A 49 12.47 28.15 -11.08
C TYR A 49 12.60 26.64 -10.90
N LEU A 50 11.59 25.87 -11.31
CA LEU A 50 11.60 24.42 -11.24
C LEU A 50 12.77 23.81 -12.03
N ILE A 51 13.12 24.38 -13.18
CA ILE A 51 14.17 23.83 -14.07
C ILE A 51 15.53 24.50 -13.83
N THR A 52 15.58 25.82 -13.69
CA THR A 52 16.86 26.55 -13.67
C THR A 52 17.62 26.39 -12.36
N TRP A 53 16.92 26.38 -11.21
CA TRP A 53 17.59 26.32 -9.91
C TRP A 53 18.42 25.04 -9.73
N PRO A 54 17.92 23.82 -10.03
CA PRO A 54 18.73 22.61 -9.95
C PRO A 54 19.94 22.63 -10.87
N LEU A 55 19.83 23.24 -12.05
CA LEU A 55 20.91 23.31 -13.03
C LEU A 55 22.02 24.28 -12.58
N THR A 56 21.69 25.31 -11.81
CA THR A 56 22.68 26.20 -11.17
C THR A 56 23.45 25.48 -10.04
N TYR A 57 22.81 24.54 -9.35
CA TYR A 57 23.40 23.77 -8.24
C TYR A 57 23.45 22.27 -8.55
N PRO A 58 24.25 21.83 -9.55
CA PRO A 58 24.25 20.45 -10.01
C PRO A 58 24.73 19.44 -8.94
N THR A 59 25.47 19.91 -7.93
CA THR A 59 25.88 19.09 -6.78
C THR A 59 24.67 18.58 -5.99
N GLU A 60 23.62 19.40 -5.82
CA GLU A 60 22.40 18.98 -5.12
C GLU A 60 21.63 17.92 -5.90
N ILE A 61 21.74 17.89 -7.25
CA ILE A 61 21.14 16.83 -8.06
C ILE A 61 21.78 15.48 -7.71
N LEU A 62 23.10 15.45 -7.61
CA LEU A 62 23.83 14.22 -7.28
C LEU A 62 23.56 13.76 -5.84
N VAL A 63 23.49 14.69 -4.90
CA VAL A 63 23.19 14.41 -3.49
C VAL A 63 21.80 13.80 -3.36
N THR A 64 20.75 14.45 -3.87
CA THR A 64 19.38 13.95 -3.68
C THR A 64 19.04 12.74 -4.55
N SER A 65 19.71 12.55 -5.69
CA SER A 65 19.55 11.33 -6.50
C SER A 65 20.24 10.10 -5.90
N THR A 66 21.19 10.25 -4.98
CA THR A 66 21.97 9.15 -4.39
C THR A 66 21.11 8.07 -3.72
N PRO A 67 20.28 8.38 -2.70
CA PRO A 67 19.42 7.37 -2.06
C PRO A 67 18.35 6.84 -3.03
N LEU A 68 17.80 7.71 -3.88
CA LEU A 68 16.74 7.35 -4.84
C LEU A 68 17.24 6.36 -5.91
N LEU A 69 18.45 6.58 -6.44
CA LEU A 69 19.07 5.71 -7.43
C LEU A 69 19.40 4.34 -6.83
N LEU A 70 19.97 4.28 -5.63
CA LEU A 70 20.24 3.00 -4.96
C LEU A 70 18.95 2.22 -4.73
N LEU A 71 17.92 2.85 -4.17
CA LEU A 71 16.62 2.20 -3.97
C LEU A 71 15.98 1.76 -5.28
N ALA A 72 16.05 2.57 -6.34
CA ALA A 72 15.48 2.21 -7.63
C ALA A 72 16.24 1.06 -8.30
N LEU A 73 17.57 0.97 -8.12
CA LEU A 73 18.38 -0.17 -8.57
C LEU A 73 18.06 -1.44 -7.76
N ALA A 74 17.86 -1.33 -6.45
CA ALA A 74 17.41 -2.43 -5.61
C ALA A 74 16.07 -3.00 -6.08
N ILE A 75 15.11 -2.13 -6.39
CA ILE A 75 13.80 -2.50 -6.94
C ILE A 75 13.97 -3.14 -8.32
N THR A 76 14.83 -2.56 -9.16
CA THR A 76 15.11 -3.06 -10.52
C THR A 76 15.58 -4.51 -10.52
N VAL A 77 16.50 -4.88 -9.61
CA VAL A 77 16.99 -6.27 -9.47
C VAL A 77 15.86 -7.21 -9.06
N ALA A 78 15.05 -6.82 -8.07
CA ALA A 78 13.95 -7.63 -7.55
C ALA A 78 12.83 -7.84 -8.58
N PHE A 79 12.36 -6.75 -9.18
CA PHE A 79 11.19 -6.75 -10.06
C PHE A 79 11.47 -7.45 -11.39
N LYS A 80 12.72 -7.43 -11.89
CA LYS A 80 13.11 -8.23 -13.06
C LYS A 80 12.89 -9.73 -12.86
N ALA A 81 13.03 -10.22 -11.63
CA ALA A 81 12.79 -11.62 -11.29
C ALA A 81 11.30 -11.92 -10.99
N ARG A 82 10.42 -10.91 -11.05
CA ARG A 82 9.05 -10.95 -10.49
C ARG A 82 9.04 -11.32 -9.00
N PHE A 83 10.06 -10.89 -8.27
CA PHE A 83 10.07 -10.86 -6.81
C PHE A 83 9.71 -9.44 -6.38
N TRP A 84 8.48 -9.23 -5.92
CA TRP A 84 7.95 -7.89 -5.64
C TRP A 84 8.43 -7.35 -4.28
N ASN A 85 9.70 -6.97 -4.18
CA ASN A 85 10.26 -6.33 -3.00
C ASN A 85 9.79 -4.87 -2.88
N ILE A 86 8.62 -4.65 -2.26
CA ILE A 86 8.07 -3.30 -2.03
C ILE A 86 8.59 -2.72 -0.69
N GLY A 87 9.05 -3.58 0.22
CA GLY A 87 9.61 -3.21 1.52
C GLY A 87 11.05 -2.65 1.49
N THR A 88 11.51 -2.12 0.35
CA THR A 88 12.86 -1.52 0.23
C THR A 88 13.04 -0.34 1.18
N HIS A 89 11.98 0.41 1.48
CA HIS A 89 12.04 1.49 2.47
C HIS A 89 12.28 0.98 3.89
N GLY A 90 11.69 -0.15 4.28
CA GLY A 90 12.02 -0.80 5.56
C GLY A 90 13.49 -1.25 5.62
N GLN A 91 14.00 -1.81 4.53
CA GLN A 91 15.41 -2.21 4.43
C GLN A 91 16.37 -0.99 4.50
N PHE A 92 15.96 0.13 3.92
CA PHE A 92 16.62 1.44 4.03
C PHE A 92 16.64 1.96 5.47
N ILE A 93 15.52 1.91 6.19
CA ILE A 93 15.45 2.31 7.61
C ILE A 93 16.44 1.47 8.45
N VAL A 94 16.50 0.15 8.23
CA VAL A 94 17.46 -0.72 8.93
C VAL A 94 18.91 -0.32 8.65
N GLY A 95 19.23 0.00 7.39
CA GLY A 95 20.55 0.51 7.03
C GLY A 95 20.93 1.82 7.73
N GLY A 96 19.98 2.76 7.81
CA GLY A 96 20.13 4.01 8.56
C GLY A 96 20.34 3.76 10.06
N LEU A 97 19.50 2.91 10.67
CA LEU A 97 19.63 2.53 12.09
C LEU A 97 20.99 1.91 12.42
N ILE A 98 21.50 1.02 11.55
CA ILE A 98 22.83 0.43 11.71
C ILE A 98 23.91 1.51 11.66
N ALA A 99 23.82 2.45 10.71
CA ALA A 99 24.76 3.55 10.60
C ALA A 99 24.71 4.48 11.81
N ALA A 100 23.51 4.80 12.32
CA ALA A 100 23.32 5.61 13.53
C ALA A 100 23.92 4.93 14.75
N TRP A 101 23.62 3.64 14.95
CA TRP A 101 24.07 2.90 16.12
C TRP A 101 25.58 2.66 16.10
N LEU A 102 26.14 2.12 15.01
CA LEU A 102 27.58 1.87 14.90
C LEU A 102 28.39 3.17 14.85
N GLY A 103 27.85 4.22 14.21
CA GLY A 103 28.50 5.53 14.12
C GLY A 103 28.64 6.24 15.48
N VAL A 104 27.80 5.89 16.45
CA VAL A 104 27.90 6.38 17.84
C VAL A 104 28.77 5.45 18.68
N VAL A 105 28.52 4.13 18.64
CA VAL A 105 29.20 3.14 19.50
C VAL A 105 30.68 3.01 19.15
N LEU A 106 31.04 2.99 17.87
CA LEU A 106 32.41 2.74 17.40
C LEU A 106 33.16 4.03 17.01
N ARG A 107 32.80 5.16 17.64
CA ARG A 107 33.39 6.49 17.36
C ARG A 107 34.92 6.58 17.51
N SER A 108 35.54 5.64 18.24
CA SER A 108 36.99 5.56 18.44
C SER A 108 37.75 4.97 17.24
N LEU A 109 37.06 4.28 16.33
CA LEU A 109 37.69 3.73 15.13
C LEU A 109 37.99 4.82 14.11
N SER A 110 39.01 4.59 13.28
CA SER A 110 39.37 5.46 12.16
C SER A 110 38.32 5.40 11.05
N SER A 111 38.15 6.50 10.32
CA SER A 111 37.15 6.60 9.25
C SER A 111 37.35 5.56 8.14
N TYR A 112 38.61 5.20 7.86
CA TYR A 112 38.98 4.20 6.85
C TYR A 112 38.47 2.80 7.17
N VAL A 113 38.27 2.48 8.45
CA VAL A 113 37.74 1.17 8.89
C VAL A 113 36.25 1.27 9.17
N LEU A 114 35.83 2.34 9.85
CA LEU A 114 34.45 2.50 10.31
C LEU A 114 33.47 2.65 9.14
N ILE A 115 33.80 3.44 8.11
CA ILE A 115 32.91 3.67 6.97
C ILE A 115 32.65 2.36 6.20
N PRO A 116 33.66 1.59 5.74
CA PRO A 116 33.41 0.32 5.06
C PRO A 116 32.67 -0.70 5.94
N LEU A 117 32.97 -0.73 7.24
CA LEU A 117 32.29 -1.61 8.18
C LEU A 117 30.78 -1.28 8.27
N ILE A 118 30.43 -0.01 8.44
CA ILE A 118 29.02 0.41 8.48
C ILE A 118 28.32 0.04 7.18
N LEU A 119 28.93 0.33 6.02
CA LEU A 119 28.35 -0.01 4.72
C LEU A 119 28.13 -1.52 4.57
N LEU A 120 29.10 -2.36 4.97
CA LEU A 120 28.97 -3.81 4.91
C LEU A 120 27.86 -4.34 5.83
N VAL A 121 27.81 -3.87 7.08
CA VAL A 121 26.79 -4.32 8.05
C VAL A 121 25.41 -3.81 7.64
N ALA A 122 25.30 -2.58 7.13
CA ALA A 122 24.04 -2.05 6.61
C ALA A 122 23.54 -2.85 5.39
N TRP A 123 24.45 -3.23 4.50
CA TRP A 123 24.15 -4.13 3.38
C TRP A 123 23.64 -5.49 3.89
N LEU A 124 24.33 -6.12 4.84
CA LEU A 124 23.88 -7.38 5.44
C LEU A 124 22.54 -7.27 6.17
N GLY A 125 22.31 -6.17 6.90
CA GLY A 125 21.05 -5.91 7.61
C GLY A 125 19.87 -5.76 6.66
N GLY A 126 20.03 -4.97 5.61
CA GLY A 126 19.01 -4.85 4.55
C GLY A 126 18.73 -6.19 3.86
N SER A 127 19.77 -6.96 3.54
CA SER A 127 19.63 -8.31 2.98
C SER A 127 18.89 -9.27 3.92
N ALA A 128 19.20 -9.26 5.21
CA ALA A 128 18.57 -10.12 6.21
C ALA A 128 17.05 -9.90 6.26
N VAL A 129 16.61 -8.64 6.26
CA VAL A 129 15.19 -8.27 6.21
C VAL A 129 14.51 -8.81 4.94
N ALA A 130 15.12 -8.61 3.77
CA ALA A 130 14.57 -9.11 2.50
C ALA A 130 14.50 -10.64 2.45
N LEU A 131 15.46 -11.33 3.08
CA LEU A 131 15.51 -12.79 3.13
C LEU A 131 14.38 -13.40 3.96
N ILE A 132 13.80 -12.68 4.91
CA ILE A 132 12.59 -13.13 5.63
C ILE A 132 11.44 -13.35 4.63
N SER A 133 11.19 -12.36 3.76
CA SER A 133 10.16 -12.47 2.72
C SER A 133 10.47 -13.55 1.68
N TRP A 134 11.74 -13.71 1.31
CA TRP A 134 12.16 -14.83 0.46
C TRP A 134 11.81 -16.18 1.09
N TRP A 135 12.14 -16.37 2.37
CA TRP A 135 11.88 -17.62 3.08
C TRP A 135 10.37 -17.90 3.17
N LEU A 136 9.56 -16.89 3.48
CA LEU A 136 8.10 -17.00 3.51
C LEU A 136 7.52 -17.36 2.14
N LYS A 137 7.99 -16.72 1.07
CA LYS A 137 7.58 -17.05 -0.30
C LYS A 137 7.90 -18.50 -0.64
N VAL A 138 9.14 -18.93 -0.43
CA VAL A 138 9.61 -20.25 -0.87
C VAL A 138 9.08 -21.39 0.00
N LYS A 139 9.07 -21.22 1.33
CA LYS A 139 8.75 -22.30 2.27
C LYS A 139 7.29 -22.31 2.73
N ARG A 140 6.62 -21.15 2.69
CA ARG A 140 5.23 -20.99 3.14
C ARG A 140 4.25 -20.61 2.05
N ASN A 141 4.72 -20.42 0.80
CA ASN A 141 3.91 -20.02 -0.35
C ASN A 141 3.14 -18.71 -0.09
N GLN A 142 3.79 -17.79 0.63
CA GLN A 142 3.23 -16.48 0.94
C GLN A 142 3.56 -15.47 -0.15
N ASP A 143 2.67 -14.51 -0.37
CA ASP A 143 2.91 -13.43 -1.32
C ASP A 143 3.95 -12.43 -0.76
N GLU A 144 5.02 -12.19 -1.51
CA GLU A 144 6.08 -11.27 -1.12
C GLU A 144 5.64 -9.80 -1.12
N VAL A 145 4.62 -9.42 -1.91
CA VAL A 145 4.02 -8.08 -1.87
C VAL A 145 3.54 -7.81 -0.45
N LEU A 146 2.76 -8.74 0.09
CA LEU A 146 2.22 -8.62 1.44
C LEU A 146 3.32 -8.61 2.50
N THR A 147 4.20 -9.63 2.48
CA THR A 147 5.18 -9.80 3.56
C THR A 147 6.17 -8.65 3.62
N THR A 148 6.63 -8.14 2.48
CA THR A 148 7.61 -7.04 2.46
C THR A 148 7.01 -5.74 2.96
N ILE A 149 5.72 -5.48 2.67
CA ILE A 149 5.02 -4.30 3.17
C ILE A 149 4.76 -4.39 4.68
N LEU A 150 4.29 -5.54 5.18
CA LEU A 150 4.07 -5.73 6.62
C LEU A 150 5.37 -5.60 7.43
N ILE A 151 6.46 -6.16 6.89
CA ILE A 151 7.79 -6.05 7.50
C ILE A 151 8.26 -4.58 7.50
N TRP A 152 8.01 -3.84 6.41
CA TRP A 152 8.31 -2.41 6.38
C TRP A 152 7.56 -1.64 7.47
N SER A 153 6.24 -1.83 7.60
CA SER A 153 5.45 -1.16 8.65
C SER A 153 5.93 -1.54 10.06
N ALA A 154 6.28 -2.80 10.30
CA ALA A 154 6.85 -3.23 11.58
C ALA A 154 8.19 -2.54 11.86
N ILE A 155 9.09 -2.47 10.87
CA ILE A 155 10.39 -1.81 10.99
C ILE A 155 10.25 -0.31 11.26
N LEU A 156 9.29 0.37 10.61
CA LEU A 156 9.03 1.79 10.85
C LEU A 156 8.68 2.06 12.32
N LEU A 157 7.83 1.21 12.90
CA LEU A 157 7.42 1.32 14.31
C LEU A 157 8.52 0.91 15.28
N ILE A 158 9.30 -0.12 14.95
CA ILE A 158 10.50 -0.50 15.71
C ILE A 158 11.53 0.63 15.69
N ASN A 159 11.75 1.27 14.54
CA ASN A 159 12.62 2.45 14.42
C ASN A 159 12.13 3.57 15.33
N ALA A 160 10.85 3.93 15.23
CA ALA A 160 10.27 4.95 16.10
C ALA A 160 10.43 4.61 17.59
N GLY A 161 10.20 3.35 17.99
CA GLY A 161 10.34 2.86 19.37
C GLY A 161 11.79 2.87 19.87
N LEU A 162 12.75 2.55 19.01
CA LEU A 162 14.17 2.64 19.34
C LEU A 162 14.56 4.10 19.59
N LEU A 163 14.11 5.03 18.77
CA LEU A 163 14.48 6.45 18.83
C LEU A 163 13.73 7.24 19.92
N THR A 164 12.63 6.71 20.44
CA THR A 164 11.95 7.24 21.64
C THR A 164 12.48 6.63 22.93
N GLY A 165 13.07 5.43 22.86
CA GLY A 165 13.66 4.73 24.01
C GLY A 165 15.18 4.54 23.88
N PRO A 166 15.68 3.31 23.66
CA PRO A 166 17.11 2.98 23.87
C PRO A 166 18.12 3.78 23.03
N LEU A 167 17.77 4.16 21.82
CA LEU A 167 18.64 4.92 20.90
C LEU A 167 18.41 6.42 21.00
N ARG A 168 17.49 6.90 21.84
CA ARG A 168 17.19 8.32 21.96
C ARG A 168 18.40 9.10 22.46
N SER A 169 18.67 10.23 21.80
CA SER A 169 19.71 11.16 22.23
C SER A 169 19.42 11.69 23.64
N PRO A 170 20.39 11.70 24.57
CA PRO A 170 20.22 12.28 25.89
C PRO A 170 20.13 13.82 25.84
N TYR A 171 20.47 14.43 24.71
CA TYR A 171 20.53 15.89 24.55
C TYR A 171 19.23 16.51 24.04
N THR A 172 18.27 15.70 23.59
CA THR A 172 17.04 16.22 22.98
C THR A 172 15.78 15.53 23.47
N THR A 173 14.71 16.31 23.61
CA THR A 173 13.37 15.77 23.88
C THR A 173 12.71 15.18 22.64
N TYR A 174 13.16 15.57 21.46
CA TYR A 174 12.71 15.02 20.18
C TYR A 174 13.13 13.56 20.02
N PRO A 175 12.28 12.68 19.46
CA PRO A 175 12.62 11.28 19.20
C PRO A 175 13.64 11.20 18.07
N GLN A 176 14.92 11.20 18.40
CA GLN A 176 16.01 11.05 17.45
C GLN A 176 17.21 10.40 18.12
N SER A 177 18.07 9.80 17.30
CA SER A 177 19.33 9.25 17.78
C SER A 177 20.38 10.32 18.05
N GLN A 178 21.42 9.93 18.79
CA GLN A 178 22.61 10.75 18.93
C GLN A 178 23.30 10.90 17.56
N GLU A 179 23.89 12.07 17.33
CA GLU A 179 24.67 12.34 16.14
C GLU A 179 25.89 11.41 16.06
N ILE A 180 26.15 10.86 14.87
CA ILE A 180 27.29 9.99 14.63
C ILE A 180 28.62 10.75 14.76
N GLY A 181 29.68 10.02 15.15
CA GLY A 181 31.02 10.60 15.25
C GLY A 181 31.54 11.12 13.90
N ILE A 182 32.45 12.09 13.93
CA ILE A 182 33.02 12.68 12.70
C ILE A 182 33.70 11.64 11.81
N ASN A 183 34.25 10.58 12.43
CA ASN A 183 34.89 9.46 11.73
C ASN A 183 33.88 8.60 10.93
N ALA A 184 32.59 8.67 11.26
CA ALA A 184 31.53 7.98 10.56
C ALA A 184 30.85 8.86 9.47
N LYS A 185 31.13 10.16 9.44
CA LYS A 185 30.58 11.06 8.42
C LYS A 185 31.31 10.84 7.10
N LEU A 186 30.55 10.79 6.01
CA LEU A 186 31.13 10.68 4.68
C LEU A 186 31.86 11.99 4.33
N PRO A 187 33.09 11.92 3.79
CA PRO A 187 33.86 13.13 3.50
C PRO A 187 33.18 13.96 2.40
N ILE A 188 33.16 15.27 2.61
CA ILE A 188 32.66 16.25 1.62
C ILE A 188 33.70 16.36 0.50
N LEU A 189 33.27 16.17 -0.75
CA LEU A 189 34.12 16.21 -1.95
C LEU A 189 34.39 17.63 -2.43
N ILE A 190 33.40 18.52 -2.33
CA ILE A 190 33.52 19.92 -2.74
C ILE A 190 33.19 20.81 -1.53
N PRO A 191 34.18 21.56 -0.99
CA PRO A 191 33.96 22.47 0.13
C PRO A 191 32.82 23.47 -0.14
N GLY A 192 32.01 23.76 0.88
CA GLY A 192 30.86 24.67 0.76
C GLY A 192 29.62 24.04 0.11
N THR A 193 29.67 22.77 -0.27
CA THR A 193 28.50 22.03 -0.81
C THR A 193 28.15 20.83 0.08
N ARG A 194 26.98 20.24 -0.13
CA ARG A 194 26.57 18.97 0.50
C ARG A 194 27.09 17.74 -0.26
N LEU A 195 27.93 17.91 -1.29
CA LEU A 195 28.42 16.81 -2.11
C LEU A 195 29.38 15.94 -1.30
N HIS A 196 28.90 14.79 -0.83
CA HIS A 196 29.67 13.82 -0.05
C HIS A 196 30.11 12.62 -0.91
N ALA A 197 31.15 11.91 -0.46
CA ALA A 197 31.72 10.76 -1.17
C ALA A 197 30.73 9.59 -1.39
N GLY A 198 29.61 9.59 -0.66
CA GLY A 198 28.53 8.62 -0.84
C GLY A 198 27.88 8.65 -2.22
N VAL A 199 27.97 9.77 -2.94
CA VAL A 199 27.50 9.94 -4.32
C VAL A 199 28.15 8.93 -5.28
N ILE A 200 29.36 8.47 -4.98
CA ILE A 200 30.10 7.52 -5.83
C ILE A 200 29.46 6.11 -5.77
N ILE A 201 28.90 5.73 -4.60
CA ILE A 201 28.38 4.38 -4.34
C ILE A 201 27.24 3.99 -5.31
N PRO A 202 26.20 4.82 -5.55
CA PRO A 202 25.17 4.54 -6.55
C PRO A 202 25.71 4.23 -7.94
N PHE A 203 26.76 4.92 -8.40
CA PHE A 203 27.33 4.70 -9.73
C PHE A 203 28.13 3.39 -9.80
N ILE A 204 28.83 3.02 -8.73
CA ILE A 204 29.48 1.70 -8.64
C ILE A 204 28.42 0.59 -8.67
N ILE A 205 27.35 0.74 -7.87
CA ILE A 205 26.22 -0.22 -7.82
C ILE A 205 25.50 -0.27 -9.17
N LEU A 206 25.33 0.87 -9.85
CA LEU A 206 24.75 0.95 -11.19
C LEU A 206 25.55 0.10 -12.18
N VAL A 207 26.87 0.26 -12.23
CA VAL A 207 27.75 -0.53 -13.11
C VAL A 207 27.66 -2.01 -12.77
N MET A 208 27.72 -2.38 -11.48
CA MET A 208 27.60 -3.78 -11.05
C MET A 208 26.26 -4.39 -11.46
N VAL A 209 25.14 -3.71 -11.19
CA VAL A 209 23.80 -4.17 -11.56
C VAL A 209 23.65 -4.24 -13.09
N TRP A 210 24.21 -3.28 -13.83
CA TRP A 210 24.23 -3.31 -15.29
C TRP A 210 25.02 -4.50 -15.84
N LEU A 211 26.19 -4.81 -15.28
CA LEU A 211 26.98 -5.99 -15.64
C LEU A 211 26.20 -7.28 -15.36
N ILE A 212 25.64 -7.40 -14.15
CA ILE A 212 24.84 -8.57 -13.74
C ILE A 212 23.67 -8.78 -14.71
N LEU A 213 22.93 -7.72 -15.05
CA LEU A 213 21.69 -7.82 -15.82
C LEU A 213 21.89 -7.90 -17.34
N ASN A 214 23.10 -7.69 -17.86
CA ASN A 214 23.37 -7.74 -19.31
C ASN A 214 24.37 -8.83 -19.70
N TYR A 215 25.40 -9.09 -18.87
CA TYR A 215 26.54 -9.91 -19.26
C TYR A 215 26.73 -11.20 -18.46
N THR A 216 25.95 -11.45 -17.41
CA THR A 216 26.12 -12.65 -16.58
C THR A 216 25.05 -13.72 -16.82
N SER A 217 25.38 -14.99 -16.55
CA SER A 217 24.41 -16.10 -16.59
C SER A 217 23.31 -15.97 -15.54
N PHE A 218 23.52 -15.15 -14.50
CA PHE A 218 22.51 -14.86 -13.50
C PHE A 218 21.30 -14.12 -14.09
N ARG A 219 21.51 -13.27 -15.10
CA ARG A 219 20.44 -12.67 -15.91
C ARG A 219 19.49 -13.72 -16.47
N ASN A 220 20.02 -14.78 -17.06
CA ASN A 220 19.21 -15.83 -17.67
C ASN A 220 18.36 -16.55 -16.63
N LYS A 221 18.93 -16.80 -15.43
CA LYS A 221 18.19 -17.36 -14.29
C LYS A 221 17.07 -16.42 -13.82
N ILE A 222 17.34 -15.12 -13.71
CA ILE A 222 16.33 -14.08 -13.38
C ILE A 222 15.20 -14.07 -14.40
N ILE A 223 15.51 -14.14 -15.70
CA ILE A 223 14.49 -14.16 -16.76
C ILE A 223 13.68 -15.45 -16.70
N ALA A 224 14.33 -16.60 -16.50
CA ALA A 224 13.67 -17.89 -16.46
C ALA A 224 12.65 -17.98 -15.31
N VAL A 225 12.97 -17.49 -14.11
CA VAL A 225 12.03 -17.52 -12.97
C VAL A 225 10.77 -16.69 -13.18
N THR A 226 10.74 -15.79 -14.18
CA THR A 226 9.50 -15.08 -14.55
C THR A 226 8.41 -16.00 -15.11
N VAL A 227 8.81 -17.18 -15.61
CA VAL A 227 7.94 -18.27 -16.06
C VAL A 227 8.34 -19.54 -15.30
N PRO A 228 7.88 -19.72 -14.04
CA PRO A 228 8.36 -20.79 -13.16
C PRO A 228 8.27 -22.20 -13.76
N ARG A 229 7.23 -22.47 -14.56
CA ARG A 229 7.06 -23.77 -15.24
C ARG A 229 8.22 -24.09 -16.17
N VAL A 230 8.69 -23.10 -16.95
CA VAL A 230 9.83 -23.27 -17.87
C VAL A 230 11.12 -23.36 -17.08
N ALA A 231 11.30 -22.55 -16.03
CA ALA A 231 12.49 -22.61 -15.18
C ALA A 231 12.71 -23.98 -14.55
N ILE A 232 11.64 -24.66 -14.11
CA ILE A 232 11.72 -26.00 -13.52
C ILE A 232 12.15 -27.03 -14.58
N LEU A 233 11.62 -26.94 -15.80
CA LEU A 233 11.99 -27.83 -16.90
C LEU A 233 13.46 -27.66 -17.31
N GLU A 234 13.98 -26.43 -17.26
CA GLU A 234 15.38 -26.07 -17.50
C GLU A 234 16.31 -26.40 -16.31
N GLY A 235 15.81 -27.02 -15.24
CA GLY A 235 16.61 -27.36 -14.05
C GLY A 235 17.06 -26.16 -13.21
N ILE A 236 16.49 -24.97 -13.43
CA ILE A 236 16.85 -23.75 -12.70
C ILE A 236 16.22 -23.77 -11.31
N ASN A 237 17.06 -23.72 -10.28
CA ASN A 237 16.60 -23.65 -8.90
C ASN A 237 15.98 -22.27 -8.58
N ILE A 238 14.65 -22.20 -8.65
CA ILE A 238 13.88 -20.97 -8.40
C ILE A 238 14.15 -20.39 -7.01
N SER A 239 14.23 -21.25 -5.99
CA SER A 239 14.50 -20.83 -4.61
C SER A 239 15.85 -20.13 -4.48
N ARG A 240 16.91 -20.70 -5.06
CA ARG A 240 18.26 -20.12 -5.04
C ARG A 240 18.33 -18.82 -5.83
N THR A 241 17.62 -18.71 -6.95
CA THR A 241 17.56 -17.46 -7.71
C THR A 241 16.87 -16.36 -6.90
N TYR A 242 15.72 -16.66 -6.28
CA TYR A 242 15.05 -15.68 -5.42
C TYR A 242 15.87 -15.30 -4.18
N PHE A 243 16.69 -16.21 -3.65
CA PHE A 243 17.59 -15.90 -2.53
C PHE A 243 18.55 -14.79 -2.93
N TRP A 244 19.30 -14.96 -4.03
CA TRP A 244 20.28 -13.98 -4.48
C TRP A 244 19.64 -12.66 -4.91
N VAL A 245 18.46 -12.72 -5.52
CA VAL A 245 17.69 -11.52 -5.87
C VAL A 245 17.29 -10.73 -4.61
N ALA A 246 16.75 -11.41 -3.60
CA ALA A 246 16.37 -10.78 -2.33
C ALA A 246 17.60 -10.26 -1.57
N PHE A 247 18.68 -11.03 -1.54
CA PHE A 247 19.96 -10.67 -0.92
C PHE A 247 20.55 -9.38 -1.53
N LEU A 248 20.63 -9.29 -2.87
CA LEU A 248 21.12 -8.10 -3.57
C LEU A 248 20.18 -6.90 -3.40
N SER A 249 18.88 -7.08 -3.59
CA SER A 249 17.89 -6.00 -3.47
C SER A 249 17.84 -5.43 -2.04
N GLY A 250 17.78 -6.30 -1.04
CA GLY A 250 17.81 -5.91 0.37
C GLY A 250 19.07 -5.16 0.73
N GLY A 251 20.23 -5.67 0.32
CA GLY A 251 21.50 -5.05 0.67
C GLY A 251 21.73 -3.71 0.00
N ILE A 252 21.36 -3.54 -1.28
CA ILE A 252 21.42 -2.23 -1.95
C ILE A 252 20.50 -1.22 -1.24
N SER A 253 19.31 -1.66 -0.78
CA SER A 253 18.39 -0.80 -0.03
C SER A 253 18.96 -0.41 1.34
N GLY A 254 19.61 -1.34 2.05
CA GLY A 254 20.31 -1.07 3.30
C GLY A 254 21.48 -0.08 3.13
N LEU A 255 22.27 -0.22 2.06
CA LEU A 255 23.31 0.75 1.72
C LEU A 255 22.75 2.15 1.50
N ALA A 256 21.61 2.28 0.81
CA ALA A 256 20.97 3.58 0.59
C ALA A 256 20.68 4.30 1.91
N GLY A 257 20.20 3.57 2.93
CA GLY A 257 19.92 4.13 4.26
C GLY A 257 21.18 4.57 5.01
N ALA A 258 22.23 3.75 4.97
CA ALA A 258 23.50 4.11 5.58
C ALA A 258 24.14 5.33 4.92
N VAL A 259 24.13 5.40 3.59
CA VAL A 259 24.69 6.52 2.83
C VAL A 259 23.93 7.83 3.10
N GLU A 260 22.59 7.77 3.16
CA GLU A 260 21.76 8.93 3.49
C GLU A 260 22.08 9.46 4.88
N LEU A 261 22.17 8.56 5.87
CA LEU A 261 22.45 8.96 7.24
C LEU A 261 23.89 9.47 7.41
N MET A 262 24.89 8.77 6.88
CA MET A 262 26.28 9.16 7.04
C MET A 262 26.68 10.38 6.21
N GLY A 263 25.92 10.72 5.17
CA GLY A 263 26.23 11.82 4.25
C GLY A 263 25.46 13.11 4.50
N ILE A 264 24.20 13.01 4.91
CA ILE A 264 23.30 14.16 4.98
C ILE A 264 22.74 14.36 6.38
N LEU A 265 22.13 13.32 6.96
CA LEU A 265 21.32 13.50 8.17
C LEU A 265 22.17 13.51 9.44
N TYR A 266 23.21 12.68 9.50
CA TYR A 266 24.10 12.42 10.65
C TYR A 266 23.43 11.88 11.92
N TYR A 267 22.11 11.85 11.97
CA TYR A 267 21.31 11.21 13.00
C TYR A 267 20.03 10.62 12.38
N MET A 268 19.49 9.61 13.01
CA MET A 268 18.24 8.95 12.62
C MET A 268 17.03 9.58 13.32
N THR A 269 15.95 9.76 12.57
CA THR A 269 14.61 10.15 13.07
C THR A 269 13.56 9.07 12.75
N PRO A 270 12.37 9.09 13.37
CA PRO A 270 11.29 8.15 13.07
C PRO A 270 10.83 8.18 11.61
N PHE A 271 10.94 9.34 10.95
CA PHE A 271 10.39 9.60 9.61
C PHE A 271 11.48 9.91 8.57
N VAL A 272 12.58 9.17 8.58
CA VAL A 272 13.69 9.38 7.62
C VAL A 272 13.27 9.02 6.20
N GLY A 273 13.51 9.96 5.27
CA GLY A 273 13.24 9.82 3.84
C GLY A 273 11.79 9.44 3.54
N PRO A 274 10.80 10.27 3.94
CA PRO A 274 9.39 9.92 3.77
C PRO A 274 9.09 9.64 2.29
N ASN A 275 8.43 8.53 2.01
CA ASN A 275 8.05 8.08 0.66
C ASN A 275 9.19 7.77 -0.31
N TYR A 276 10.47 7.75 0.10
CA TYR A 276 11.59 7.44 -0.81
C TYR A 276 11.44 6.09 -1.50
N GLY A 277 10.87 5.08 -0.83
CA GLY A 277 10.59 3.78 -1.44
C GLY A 277 9.55 3.85 -2.56
N LEU A 278 8.50 4.65 -2.39
CA LEU A 278 7.46 4.87 -3.42
C LEU A 278 8.01 5.67 -4.60
N VAL A 279 8.81 6.70 -4.32
CA VAL A 279 9.49 7.51 -5.36
C VAL A 279 10.48 6.66 -6.15
N ALA A 280 11.32 5.88 -5.47
CA ALA A 280 12.28 4.98 -6.09
C ALA A 280 11.62 3.89 -6.96
N LEU A 281 10.44 3.43 -6.56
CA LEU A 281 9.64 2.53 -7.40
C LEU A 281 9.18 3.21 -8.69
N ALA A 282 8.64 4.42 -8.61
CA ALA A 282 8.25 5.21 -9.77
C ALA A 282 9.44 5.42 -10.72
N ILE A 283 10.62 5.73 -10.17
CA ILE A 283 11.89 5.86 -10.91
C ILE A 283 12.25 4.54 -11.59
N ALA A 284 12.18 3.41 -10.88
CA ALA A 284 12.52 2.10 -11.43
C ALA A 284 11.62 1.72 -12.61
N MET A 285 10.34 2.07 -12.51
CA MET A 285 9.34 1.83 -13.53
C MET A 285 9.48 2.79 -14.72
N LEU A 286 9.77 4.07 -14.48
CA LEU A 286 10.07 5.05 -15.53
C LEU A 286 11.32 4.64 -16.33
N GLY A 287 12.33 4.13 -15.62
CA GLY A 287 13.52 3.51 -16.21
C GLY A 287 13.28 2.14 -16.86
N ASN A 288 12.04 1.65 -16.87
CA ASN A 288 11.62 0.34 -17.41
C ASN A 288 12.49 -0.82 -16.91
N LEU A 289 12.87 -0.77 -15.63
CA LEU A 289 13.78 -1.72 -14.96
C LEU A 289 15.13 -1.87 -15.70
N ASN A 290 15.57 -0.88 -16.48
CA ASN A 290 16.92 -0.85 -17.05
C ASN A 290 17.81 0.02 -16.16
N PRO A 291 18.98 -0.45 -15.70
CA PRO A 291 19.84 0.32 -14.81
C PRO A 291 20.18 1.74 -15.34
N ILE A 292 20.46 1.89 -16.64
CA ILE A 292 20.77 3.19 -17.24
C ILE A 292 19.51 4.07 -17.28
N GLY A 293 18.36 3.50 -17.66
CA GLY A 293 17.09 4.22 -17.64
C GLY A 293 16.70 4.67 -16.23
N VAL A 294 16.99 3.85 -15.22
CA VAL A 294 16.78 4.12 -13.80
C VAL A 294 17.66 5.29 -13.35
N MET A 295 18.93 5.33 -13.76
CA MET A 295 19.83 6.46 -13.48
C MET A 295 19.28 7.77 -14.05
N VAL A 296 18.90 7.78 -15.34
CA VAL A 296 18.34 8.99 -15.98
C VAL A 296 17.05 9.44 -15.30
N ALA A 297 16.16 8.49 -14.97
CA ALA A 297 14.94 8.78 -14.23
C ALA A 297 15.22 9.33 -12.82
N ALA A 298 16.21 8.79 -12.10
CA ALA A 298 16.57 9.25 -10.76
C ALA A 298 17.11 10.69 -10.77
N LEU A 299 17.96 11.03 -11.75
CA LEU A 299 18.45 12.39 -11.94
C LEU A 299 17.31 13.36 -12.29
N PHE A 300 16.38 12.94 -13.17
CA PHE A 300 15.20 13.73 -13.49
C PHE A 300 14.31 14.00 -12.27
N PHE A 301 14.04 12.97 -11.45
CA PHE A 301 13.25 13.13 -10.21
C PHE A 301 13.95 14.05 -9.21
N SER A 302 15.27 13.93 -9.08
CA SER A 302 16.07 14.81 -8.24
C SER A 302 16.01 16.28 -8.70
N ILE A 303 16.06 16.54 -10.01
CA ILE A 303 15.84 17.88 -10.58
C ILE A 303 14.47 18.41 -10.15
N LEU A 304 13.40 17.62 -10.28
CA LEU A 304 12.06 18.05 -9.88
C LEU A 304 11.94 18.35 -8.38
N ILE A 305 12.50 17.50 -7.52
CA ILE A 305 12.45 17.66 -6.06
C ILE A 305 13.19 18.92 -5.63
N ASN A 306 14.43 19.10 -6.11
CA ASN A 306 15.25 20.27 -5.79
C ASN A 306 14.63 21.55 -6.33
N GLY A 307 14.11 21.50 -7.56
CA GLY A 307 13.49 22.63 -8.22
C GLY A 307 12.19 23.06 -7.55
N ALA A 308 11.39 22.11 -7.05
CA ALA A 308 10.13 22.43 -6.39
C ALA A 308 10.30 23.13 -5.06
N ASN A 309 11.35 22.80 -4.30
CA ASN A 309 11.66 23.53 -3.07
C ASN A 309 12.00 25.00 -3.36
N ALA A 310 12.87 25.24 -4.34
CA ALA A 310 13.24 26.60 -4.76
C ALA A 310 12.07 27.39 -5.36
N MET A 311 11.29 26.73 -6.22
CA MET A 311 10.09 27.30 -6.83
C MET A 311 9.05 27.66 -5.77
N SER A 312 8.86 26.82 -4.75
CA SER A 312 7.86 27.04 -3.70
C SER A 312 8.15 28.30 -2.89
N TRP A 313 9.41 28.55 -2.53
CA TRP A 313 9.82 29.79 -1.84
C TRP A 313 9.64 31.04 -2.69
N SER A 314 9.82 30.92 -4.02
CA SER A 314 9.83 32.08 -4.93
C SER A 314 8.46 32.44 -5.49
N THR A 315 7.52 31.48 -5.52
CA THR A 315 6.23 31.65 -6.21
C THR A 315 5.01 31.42 -5.31
N GLY A 316 5.21 30.90 -4.10
CA GLY A 316 4.12 30.55 -3.17
C GLY A 316 3.38 29.26 -3.52
N VAL A 317 3.65 28.66 -4.68
CA VAL A 317 3.04 27.37 -5.07
C VAL A 317 3.62 26.23 -4.22
N PRO A 318 2.81 25.30 -3.68
CA PRO A 318 3.31 24.21 -2.86
C PRO A 318 4.31 23.29 -3.57
N SER A 319 5.35 22.84 -2.87
CA SER A 319 6.36 21.91 -3.39
C SER A 319 5.80 20.54 -3.81
N PHE A 320 4.63 20.15 -3.28
CA PHE A 320 3.85 18.97 -3.70
C PHE A 320 3.54 18.92 -5.20
N LEU A 321 3.64 20.07 -5.90
CA LEU A 321 3.51 20.10 -7.35
C LEU A 321 4.51 19.15 -8.04
N SER A 322 5.76 19.05 -7.55
CA SER A 322 6.73 18.10 -8.10
C SER A 322 6.28 16.66 -7.94
N ASP A 323 5.74 16.30 -6.78
CA ASP A 323 5.27 14.94 -6.52
C ASP A 323 4.08 14.57 -7.41
N ILE A 324 3.21 15.55 -7.71
CA ILE A 324 2.14 15.37 -8.70
C ILE A 324 2.72 15.17 -10.11
N ILE A 325 3.70 15.98 -10.53
CA ILE A 325 4.35 15.83 -11.85
C ILE A 325 4.96 14.43 -11.97
N GLN A 326 5.65 13.96 -10.93
CA GLN A 326 6.23 12.62 -10.87
C GLN A 326 5.15 11.52 -10.97
N ALA A 327 4.04 11.67 -10.25
CA ALA A 327 2.95 10.71 -10.27
C ALA A 327 2.18 10.69 -11.61
N GLN A 328 1.92 11.85 -12.19
CA GLN A 328 1.32 11.98 -13.52
C GLN A 328 2.23 11.37 -14.59
N THR A 329 3.53 11.61 -14.51
CA THR A 329 4.52 11.00 -15.42
C THR A 329 4.39 9.49 -15.42
N LEU A 330 4.27 8.89 -14.23
CA LEU A 330 4.06 7.45 -14.10
C LEU A 330 2.75 7.00 -14.72
N ILE A 331 1.62 7.65 -14.43
CA ILE A 331 0.32 7.31 -15.02
C ILE A 331 0.38 7.42 -16.55
N PHE A 332 0.89 8.52 -17.10
CA PHE A 332 0.99 8.69 -18.55
C PHE A 332 1.90 7.64 -19.18
N LEU A 333 3.00 7.27 -18.54
CA LEU A 333 3.83 6.17 -19.01
C LEU A 333 3.05 4.85 -19.07
N LEU A 334 2.27 4.54 -18.04
CA LEU A 334 1.44 3.34 -18.03
C LEU A 334 0.37 3.38 -19.12
N VAL A 335 -0.25 4.53 -19.36
CA VAL A 335 -1.22 4.73 -20.45
C VAL A 335 -0.54 4.55 -21.81
N PHE A 336 0.62 5.16 -22.02
CA PHE A 336 1.34 5.05 -23.29
C PHE A 336 1.97 3.68 -23.51
N SER A 337 2.13 2.88 -22.45
CA SER A 337 2.54 1.48 -22.55
C SER A 337 1.57 0.61 -23.37
N ILE A 338 0.33 1.07 -23.61
CA ILE A 338 -0.56 0.44 -24.61
C ILE A 338 0.10 0.47 -25.99
N PHE A 339 0.55 1.65 -26.44
CA PHE A 339 1.08 1.83 -27.80
C PHE A 339 2.42 1.12 -28.01
N ILE A 340 3.11 0.83 -26.89
CA ILE A 340 4.30 -0.01 -26.81
C ILE A 340 3.97 -1.44 -27.18
N ASN A 341 2.98 -2.01 -26.50
CA ASN A 341 2.70 -3.44 -26.56
C ASN A 341 1.66 -3.80 -27.62
N TYR A 342 0.85 -2.83 -28.07
CA TYR A 342 -0.33 -3.06 -28.90
C TYR A 342 -0.45 -2.05 -30.05
N ARG A 343 -0.91 -2.54 -31.21
CA ARG A 343 -1.42 -1.72 -32.31
C ARG A 343 -2.96 -1.69 -32.19
N PRO A 344 -3.58 -0.51 -32.07
CA PRO A 344 -5.03 -0.41 -32.20
C PRO A 344 -5.39 -0.68 -33.67
N ILE A 345 -6.20 -1.69 -33.90
CA ILE A 345 -6.75 -2.01 -35.21
C ILE A 345 -8.27 -1.83 -35.10
N LEU A 346 -8.83 -0.96 -35.94
CA LEU A 346 -10.29 -0.91 -36.11
C LEU A 346 -10.71 -2.14 -36.91
N ILE A 347 -11.41 -3.06 -36.26
CA ILE A 347 -12.00 -4.22 -36.93
C ILE A 347 -13.49 -3.92 -37.15
N ARG A 348 -13.96 -4.12 -38.37
CA ARG A 348 -15.39 -4.08 -38.66
C ARG A 348 -16.04 -5.33 -38.08
N THR A 349 -16.52 -5.24 -36.84
CA THR A 349 -17.36 -6.31 -36.27
C THR A 349 -18.72 -6.33 -36.98
N LYS A 350 -18.96 -7.37 -37.78
CA LYS A 350 -20.32 -7.83 -38.05
C LYS A 350 -20.83 -8.38 -36.72
N HIS A 351 -21.77 -7.70 -36.08
CA HIS A 351 -22.59 -8.34 -35.03
C HIS A 351 -23.45 -9.40 -35.72
N ALA A 352 -22.87 -10.55 -36.03
CA ALA A 352 -23.66 -11.76 -36.04
C ALA A 352 -24.03 -11.97 -34.57
N ARG A 353 -25.26 -11.61 -34.21
CA ARG A 353 -25.91 -12.13 -33.00
C ARG A 353 -25.97 -13.63 -33.27
N ALA A 354 -24.88 -14.37 -32.98
CA ALA A 354 -25.00 -15.79 -32.82
C ALA A 354 -26.08 -15.92 -31.73
N LYS A 355 -27.27 -16.38 -32.13
CA LYS A 355 -28.23 -16.90 -31.17
C LYS A 355 -27.39 -17.90 -30.40
N SER A 356 -26.99 -17.53 -29.19
CA SER A 356 -26.48 -18.49 -28.23
C SER A 356 -27.51 -19.62 -28.30
N PRO A 357 -27.12 -20.87 -28.61
CA PRO A 357 -28.07 -21.95 -28.46
C PRO A 357 -28.64 -21.75 -27.06
N LEU A 358 -29.97 -21.60 -26.99
CA LEU A 358 -30.67 -21.65 -25.73
C LEU A 358 -30.37 -23.05 -25.21
N ILE A 359 -29.24 -23.19 -24.52
CA ILE A 359 -29.07 -24.24 -23.56
C ILE A 359 -30.12 -23.86 -22.53
N LYS A 360 -31.34 -24.35 -22.76
CA LYS A 360 -32.28 -24.60 -21.68
C LYS A 360 -31.46 -25.44 -20.74
N LEU A 361 -30.90 -24.81 -19.71
CA LEU A 361 -30.48 -25.49 -18.51
C LEU A 361 -31.75 -26.21 -18.05
N ARG A 362 -31.95 -27.45 -18.52
CA ARG A 362 -32.78 -28.42 -17.83
C ARG A 362 -32.03 -28.62 -16.53
N PHE A 363 -32.38 -27.78 -15.55
CA PHE A 363 -32.28 -28.20 -14.18
C PHE A 363 -32.94 -29.57 -14.14
N PRO A 364 -32.25 -30.64 -13.71
CA PRO A 364 -32.97 -31.85 -13.40
C PRO A 364 -34.08 -31.41 -12.46
N SER A 365 -35.34 -31.66 -12.83
CA SER A 365 -36.42 -31.65 -11.86
C SER A 365 -35.92 -32.58 -10.77
N SER A 366 -35.56 -32.01 -9.62
CA SER A 366 -35.09 -32.76 -8.47
C SER A 366 -36.29 -33.50 -7.88
N THR A 367 -36.75 -34.51 -8.60
CA THR A 367 -37.44 -35.67 -8.10
C THR A 367 -36.47 -36.85 -8.14
N SER A 368 -35.18 -36.59 -7.86
CA SER A 368 -34.40 -37.60 -7.14
C SER A 368 -34.92 -37.54 -5.71
N SER A 369 -35.50 -38.65 -5.27
CA SER A 369 -35.85 -39.00 -3.90
C SER A 369 -34.66 -38.76 -2.96
N LEU A 370 -34.42 -37.49 -2.61
CA LEU A 370 -33.79 -37.12 -1.36
C LEU A 370 -34.82 -37.46 -0.30
N THR A 371 -34.69 -38.66 0.22
CA THR A 371 -35.33 -39.08 1.46
C THR A 371 -35.28 -37.91 2.45
N ASN A 372 -36.44 -37.64 3.06
CA ASN A 372 -36.68 -36.54 4.01
C ASN A 372 -35.64 -36.49 5.16
N ASP A 373 -34.83 -37.53 5.34
CA ASP A 373 -33.79 -37.64 6.34
C ASP A 373 -32.55 -36.76 6.08
N GLY A 374 -32.18 -36.49 4.82
CA GLY A 374 -31.00 -35.68 4.50
C GLY A 374 -31.21 -34.18 4.73
N VAL A 375 -32.37 -33.66 4.33
CA VAL A 375 -32.75 -32.26 4.51
C VAL A 375 -33.11 -31.99 5.97
N LYS A 376 -33.81 -32.90 6.66
CA LYS A 376 -34.02 -32.81 8.12
C LYS A 376 -32.71 -32.88 8.91
N ARG A 377 -31.74 -33.75 8.54
CA ARG A 377 -30.43 -33.79 9.20
C ARG A 377 -29.59 -32.54 8.95
N PHE A 378 -29.60 -31.97 7.74
CA PHE A 378 -28.84 -30.76 7.42
C PHE A 378 -29.46 -29.49 8.04
N MET A 379 -30.80 -29.39 8.03
CA MET A 379 -31.52 -28.34 8.75
C MET A 379 -31.33 -28.48 10.26
N ASN A 380 -31.40 -29.68 10.84
CA ASN A 380 -31.10 -29.86 12.27
C ASN A 380 -29.66 -29.53 12.63
N LYS A 381 -28.66 -29.80 11.78
CA LYS A 381 -27.26 -29.49 12.12
C LYS A 381 -26.96 -27.99 12.11
N ASN A 382 -27.55 -27.24 11.17
CA ASN A 382 -27.41 -25.78 11.12
C ASN A 382 -28.32 -25.07 12.13
N LEU A 383 -29.52 -25.60 12.37
CA LEU A 383 -30.41 -25.11 13.42
C LEU A 383 -29.83 -25.39 14.81
N GLN A 384 -29.24 -26.57 15.05
CA GLN A 384 -28.49 -26.86 16.27
C GLN A 384 -27.25 -25.98 16.40
N ARG A 385 -26.49 -25.70 15.32
CA ARG A 385 -25.38 -24.72 15.41
C ARG A 385 -25.86 -23.32 15.72
N ILE A 386 -26.95 -22.87 15.10
CA ILE A 386 -27.54 -21.57 15.40
C ILE A 386 -28.01 -21.55 16.85
N ILE A 387 -28.80 -22.53 17.30
CA ILE A 387 -29.28 -22.69 18.67
C ILE A 387 -28.12 -22.79 19.66
N VAL A 388 -27.04 -23.52 19.36
CA VAL A 388 -25.85 -23.62 20.22
C VAL A 388 -25.10 -22.29 20.26
N ILE A 389 -25.01 -21.55 19.15
CA ILE A 389 -24.39 -20.23 19.13
C ILE A 389 -25.28 -19.23 19.88
N THR A 390 -26.59 -19.17 19.64
CA THR A 390 -27.51 -18.30 20.38
C THR A 390 -27.60 -18.71 21.84
N SER A 391 -27.60 -20.01 22.18
CA SER A 391 -27.62 -20.46 23.57
C SER A 391 -26.28 -20.23 24.26
N SER A 392 -25.14 -20.36 23.57
CA SER A 392 -23.83 -20.01 24.12
C SER A 392 -23.68 -18.50 24.32
N VAL A 393 -24.25 -17.69 23.42
CA VAL A 393 -24.28 -16.23 23.52
C VAL A 393 -25.23 -15.79 24.65
N VAL A 394 -26.41 -16.40 24.76
CA VAL A 394 -27.36 -16.15 25.86
C VAL A 394 -26.79 -16.64 27.19
N LEU A 395 -26.11 -17.79 27.22
CA LEU A 395 -25.43 -18.31 28.41
C LEU A 395 -24.24 -17.43 28.80
N PHE A 396 -23.49 -16.93 27.83
CA PHE A 396 -22.41 -15.95 28.06
C PHE A 396 -22.96 -14.64 28.64
N PHE A 397 -24.06 -14.12 28.08
CA PHE A 397 -24.74 -12.94 28.61
C PHE A 397 -25.35 -13.20 29.99
N PHE A 398 -25.92 -14.39 30.23
CA PHE A 398 -26.46 -14.80 31.52
C PHE A 398 -25.36 -14.97 32.58
N ILE A 399 -24.19 -15.51 32.21
CA ILE A 399 -23.01 -15.61 33.10
C ILE A 399 -22.47 -14.21 33.41
N LEU A 400 -22.43 -13.31 32.42
CA LEU A 400 -22.07 -11.90 32.62
C LEU A 400 -23.06 -11.19 33.56
N ASP A 401 -24.36 -11.46 33.43
CA ASP A 401 -25.41 -10.91 34.29
C ASP A 401 -25.42 -11.53 35.70
N LEU A 402 -24.95 -12.78 35.85
CA LEU A 402 -24.78 -13.44 37.14
C LEU A 402 -23.55 -12.89 37.90
N VAL A 403 -22.51 -12.50 37.16
CA VAL A 403 -21.27 -11.91 37.69
C VAL A 403 -21.40 -10.38 37.89
N TYR A 404 -22.40 -9.75 37.26
CA TYR A 404 -22.67 -8.32 37.24
C TYR A 404 -22.76 -7.63 38.61
N PRO A 405 -23.42 -8.18 39.65
CA PRO A 405 -23.51 -7.51 40.95
C PRO A 405 -22.14 -7.32 41.65
N ALA A 406 -21.14 -8.14 41.29
CA ALA A 406 -19.81 -8.10 41.89
C ALA A 406 -18.85 -7.11 41.19
N PHE A 407 -19.15 -6.70 39.95
CA PHE A 407 -18.26 -5.87 39.12
C PHE A 407 -18.81 -4.50 38.76
N LYS A 408 -20.07 -4.19 39.07
CA LYS A 408 -20.71 -2.92 38.75
C LYS A 408 -19.98 -1.73 39.39
N GLY A 409 -19.37 -0.87 38.58
CA GLY A 409 -18.57 0.28 39.00
C GLY A 409 -17.12 -0.04 39.37
N SER A 410 -16.65 -1.26 39.12
CA SER A 410 -15.29 -1.71 39.42
C SER A 410 -14.28 -1.31 38.34
N TYR A 411 -13.01 -1.17 38.71
CA TYR A 411 -11.91 -0.86 37.79
C TYR A 411 -11.76 -1.87 36.61
N PRO A 412 -11.96 -3.19 36.78
CA PRO A 412 -11.95 -4.14 35.67
C PRO A 412 -13.09 -3.91 34.66
N GLU A 413 -14.28 -3.51 35.12
CA GLU A 413 -15.43 -3.26 34.24
C GLU A 413 -15.15 -2.10 33.28
N SER A 414 -14.60 -1.00 33.79
CA SER A 414 -14.27 0.17 32.97
C SER A 414 -13.19 -0.16 31.94
N ILE A 415 -12.19 -0.96 32.31
CA ILE A 415 -11.14 -1.43 31.39
C ILE A 415 -11.73 -2.24 30.24
N ILE A 416 -12.52 -3.27 30.55
CA ILE A 416 -13.09 -4.15 29.51
C ILE A 416 -14.02 -3.34 28.61
N SER A 417 -14.84 -2.45 29.19
CA SER A 417 -15.73 -1.55 28.45
C SER A 417 -14.98 -0.62 27.51
N SER A 418 -13.88 -0.01 27.96
CA SER A 418 -13.03 0.86 27.14
C SER A 418 -12.34 0.09 26.01
N ILE A 419 -11.83 -1.11 26.29
CA ILE A 419 -11.20 -1.97 25.27
C ILE A 419 -12.24 -2.38 24.21
N LEU A 420 -13.45 -2.78 24.62
CA LEU A 420 -14.51 -3.16 23.70
C LEU A 420 -14.97 -1.99 22.82
N SER A 421 -15.16 -0.81 23.41
CA SER A 421 -15.53 0.40 22.65
C SER A 421 -14.44 0.78 21.64
N LEU A 422 -13.18 0.82 22.08
CA LEU A 422 -12.05 1.19 21.23
C LEU A 422 -11.80 0.14 20.13
N THR A 423 -12.06 -1.15 20.42
CA THR A 423 -12.00 -2.23 19.42
C THR A 423 -12.89 -1.90 18.24
N LEU A 424 -14.12 -1.44 18.48
CA LEU A 424 -15.05 -1.09 17.40
C LEU A 424 -14.55 0.13 16.63
N VAL A 425 -14.19 1.21 17.32
CA VAL A 425 -13.71 2.46 16.70
C VAL A 425 -12.52 2.20 15.77
N VAL A 426 -11.52 1.46 16.24
CA VAL A 426 -10.33 1.09 15.45
C VAL A 426 -10.68 0.10 14.33
N SER A 427 -11.63 -0.81 14.53
CA SER A 427 -11.98 -1.79 13.49
C SER A 427 -12.72 -1.16 12.31
N ALA A 428 -13.54 -0.13 12.54
CA ALA A 428 -14.44 0.44 11.54
C ALA A 428 -13.73 0.82 10.21
N PRO A 429 -12.70 1.67 10.18
CA PRO A 429 -12.03 2.04 8.93
C PRO A 429 -11.33 0.85 8.24
N ILE A 430 -10.79 -0.09 9.02
CA ILE A 430 -10.15 -1.31 8.50
C ILE A 430 -11.18 -2.20 7.81
N VAL A 431 -12.37 -2.34 8.39
CA VAL A 431 -13.47 -3.13 7.82
C VAL A 431 -13.90 -2.55 6.46
N PHE A 432 -14.08 -1.24 6.36
CA PHE A 432 -14.41 -0.59 5.08
C PHE A 432 -13.35 -0.86 4.00
N ALA A 433 -12.08 -0.65 4.36
CA ALA A 433 -10.96 -0.85 3.44
C ALA A 433 -10.80 -2.33 3.03
N ALA A 434 -10.83 -3.26 3.99
CA ALA A 434 -10.61 -4.68 3.75
C ALA A 434 -11.78 -5.33 2.99
N ILE A 435 -13.03 -4.93 3.27
CA ILE A 435 -14.18 -5.41 2.50
C ILE A 435 -14.13 -4.85 1.07
N GLY A 436 -13.75 -3.59 0.91
CA GLY A 436 -13.51 -2.99 -0.40
C GLY A 436 -12.48 -3.80 -1.20
N GLU A 437 -11.34 -4.13 -0.59
CA GLU A 437 -10.30 -4.93 -1.23
C GLU A 437 -10.75 -6.37 -1.51
N ASN A 438 -11.50 -6.99 -0.58
CA ASN A 438 -12.05 -8.33 -0.77
C ASN A 438 -12.89 -8.45 -2.04
N ILE A 439 -13.71 -7.44 -2.34
CA ILE A 439 -14.52 -7.41 -3.57
C ILE A 439 -13.64 -7.39 -4.82
N ILE A 440 -12.57 -6.58 -4.82
CA ILE A 440 -11.64 -6.46 -5.95
C ILE A 440 -10.86 -7.76 -6.14
N GLU A 441 -10.32 -8.33 -5.07
CA GLU A 441 -9.57 -9.59 -5.09
C GLU A 441 -10.43 -10.78 -5.49
N LYS A 442 -11.68 -10.83 -5.02
CA LYS A 442 -12.64 -11.83 -5.50
C LYS A 442 -12.94 -11.73 -6.99
N ALA A 443 -12.81 -10.55 -7.61
CA ALA A 443 -12.94 -10.37 -9.05
C ALA A 443 -11.66 -10.75 -9.84
N GLY A 444 -10.60 -11.20 -9.14
CA GLY A 444 -9.30 -11.58 -9.71
C GLY A 444 -8.37 -10.38 -9.96
N MET A 445 -8.52 -9.30 -9.20
CA MET A 445 -7.66 -8.11 -9.27
C MET A 445 -7.15 -7.72 -7.89
N ILE A 446 -5.96 -7.14 -7.77
CA ILE A 446 -5.48 -6.54 -6.52
C ILE A 446 -5.41 -5.02 -6.68
N ASN A 447 -5.69 -4.27 -5.61
CA ASN A 447 -5.57 -2.81 -5.61
C ASN A 447 -4.55 -2.33 -4.57
N LEU A 448 -3.26 -2.30 -4.97
CA LEU A 448 -2.22 -1.62 -4.19
C LEU A 448 -2.35 -0.08 -4.18
N GLY A 449 -3.42 0.46 -4.80
CA GLY A 449 -3.87 1.85 -4.70
C GLY A 449 -4.51 2.20 -3.35
N ILE A 450 -4.79 1.19 -2.51
CA ILE A 450 -5.55 1.33 -1.25
C ILE A 450 -4.99 2.42 -0.33
N LEU A 451 -3.66 2.55 -0.20
CA LEU A 451 -3.02 3.59 0.61
C LEU A 451 -3.43 5.00 0.17
N GLY A 452 -3.21 5.32 -1.11
CA GLY A 452 -3.52 6.65 -1.61
C GLY A 452 -5.04 6.91 -1.74
N ILE A 453 -5.83 5.87 -2.00
CA ILE A 453 -7.31 5.97 -2.01
C ILE A 453 -7.84 6.28 -0.61
N MET A 454 -7.31 5.66 0.44
CA MET A 454 -7.71 5.98 1.82
C MET A 454 -7.26 7.39 2.22
N ILE A 455 -6.02 7.78 1.91
CA ILE A 455 -5.55 9.17 2.16
C ILE A 455 -6.43 10.17 1.39
N SER A 456 -6.82 9.85 0.16
CA SER A 456 -7.74 10.69 -0.62
C SER A 456 -9.12 10.77 0.00
N GLY A 457 -9.64 9.66 0.50
CA GLY A 457 -10.87 9.63 1.26
C GLY A 457 -10.81 10.52 2.51
N ALA A 458 -9.71 10.46 3.26
CA ALA A 458 -9.47 11.31 4.42
C ALA A 458 -9.44 12.80 4.03
N ALA A 459 -8.66 13.16 3.00
CA ALA A 459 -8.49 14.55 2.57
C ALA A 459 -9.78 15.14 1.98
N TRP A 460 -10.33 14.49 0.96
CA TRP A 460 -11.51 14.98 0.24
C TRP A 460 -12.79 14.84 1.06
N GLY A 461 -12.87 13.83 1.93
CA GLY A 461 -13.96 13.72 2.89
C GLY A 461 -13.95 14.86 3.90
N PHE A 462 -12.77 15.17 4.47
CA PHE A 462 -12.60 16.31 5.36
C PHE A 462 -12.94 17.64 4.67
N MET A 463 -12.34 17.92 3.51
CA MET A 463 -12.61 19.15 2.76
C MET A 463 -14.09 19.27 2.41
N GLY A 464 -14.72 18.18 1.98
CA GLY A 464 -16.16 18.14 1.71
C GLY A 464 -17.02 18.49 2.93
N ALA A 465 -16.73 17.87 4.08
CA ALA A 465 -17.45 18.16 5.32
C ALA A 465 -17.17 19.56 5.86
N TYR A 466 -15.95 20.05 5.71
CA TYR A 466 -15.52 21.37 6.16
C TYR A 466 -16.22 22.49 5.37
N PHE A 467 -16.20 22.43 4.04
CA PHE A 467 -16.83 23.46 3.19
C PHE A 467 -18.36 23.38 3.17
N LEU A 468 -18.95 22.18 3.29
CA LEU A 468 -20.41 22.00 3.24
C LEU A 468 -21.06 21.95 4.63
N GLY A 469 -20.28 21.97 5.71
CA GLY A 469 -20.77 21.95 7.09
C GLY A 469 -21.49 20.66 7.52
N ASN A 470 -21.36 19.56 6.77
CA ASN A 470 -22.06 18.30 7.07
C ASN A 470 -21.20 17.06 6.76
N LEU A 471 -21.09 16.18 7.77
CA LEU A 471 -20.31 14.95 7.73
C LEU A 471 -20.77 13.98 6.63
N VAL A 472 -22.07 13.89 6.36
CA VAL A 472 -22.63 12.99 5.34
C VAL A 472 -22.13 13.36 3.95
N TYR A 473 -22.06 14.66 3.63
CA TYR A 473 -21.47 15.11 2.36
C TYR A 473 -19.98 14.77 2.29
N GLY A 474 -19.24 14.86 3.40
CA GLY A 474 -17.87 14.38 3.48
C GLY A 474 -17.76 12.90 3.11
N VAL A 475 -18.63 12.03 3.65
CA VAL A 475 -18.63 10.60 3.31
C VAL A 475 -18.96 10.35 1.84
N ILE A 476 -19.95 11.07 1.29
CA ILE A 476 -20.35 10.93 -0.12
C ILE A 476 -19.21 11.39 -1.04
N ILE A 477 -18.58 12.52 -0.76
CA ILE A 477 -17.44 13.03 -1.55
C ILE A 477 -16.27 12.05 -1.49
N ALA A 478 -15.95 11.52 -0.30
CA ALA A 478 -14.92 10.48 -0.17
C ALA A 478 -15.24 9.25 -1.02
N ALA A 479 -16.47 8.75 -0.99
CA ALA A 479 -16.90 7.60 -1.79
C ALA A 479 -16.80 7.89 -3.30
N LEU A 480 -17.18 9.09 -3.76
CA LEU A 480 -17.10 9.50 -5.16
C LEU A 480 -15.64 9.62 -5.65
N VAL A 481 -14.75 10.18 -4.82
CA VAL A 481 -13.32 10.25 -5.13
C VAL A 481 -12.71 8.85 -5.19
N GLY A 482 -13.04 7.98 -4.23
CA GLY A 482 -12.63 6.58 -4.25
C GLY A 482 -13.14 5.84 -5.49
N ALA A 483 -14.39 6.05 -5.89
CA ALA A 483 -14.97 5.50 -7.10
C ALA A 483 -14.23 5.97 -8.37
N ALA A 484 -13.86 7.25 -8.45
CA ALA A 484 -13.08 7.81 -9.57
C ALA A 484 -11.67 7.22 -9.65
N LEU A 485 -11.00 7.04 -8.51
CA LEU A 485 -9.69 6.37 -8.45
C LEU A 485 -9.78 4.87 -8.79
N GLY A 486 -10.87 4.20 -8.36
CA GLY A 486 -11.16 2.82 -8.76
C GLY A 486 -11.43 2.69 -10.26
N LEU A 487 -12.07 3.69 -10.88
CA LEU A 487 -12.25 3.76 -12.33
C LEU A 487 -10.91 3.91 -13.05
N LEU A 488 -10.03 4.78 -12.56
CA LEU A 488 -8.67 4.95 -13.09
C LEU A 488 -7.87 3.64 -12.99
N LEU A 489 -7.90 2.98 -11.84
CA LEU A 489 -7.26 1.66 -11.65
C LEU A 489 -7.82 0.64 -12.64
N ALA A 490 -9.15 0.53 -12.75
CA ALA A 490 -9.79 -0.40 -13.67
C ALA A 490 -9.40 -0.11 -15.12
N PHE A 491 -9.26 1.15 -15.50
CA PHE A 491 -8.75 1.52 -16.82
C PHE A 491 -7.33 1.01 -17.07
N LEU A 492 -6.41 1.26 -16.15
CA LEU A 492 -5.01 0.80 -16.24
C LEU A 492 -4.90 -0.74 -16.23
N VAL A 493 -5.71 -1.43 -15.44
CA VAL A 493 -5.61 -2.89 -15.26
C VAL A 493 -6.45 -3.67 -16.27
N VAL A 494 -7.73 -3.31 -16.42
CA VAL A 494 -8.71 -4.10 -17.15
C VAL A 494 -8.73 -3.76 -18.64
N THR A 495 -8.56 -2.49 -18.99
CA THR A 495 -8.55 -2.06 -20.40
C THR A 495 -7.15 -2.10 -20.99
N ILE A 496 -6.16 -1.56 -20.27
CA ILE A 496 -4.78 -1.52 -20.77
C ILE A 496 -4.06 -2.86 -20.55
N GLY A 497 -4.37 -3.55 -19.44
CA GLY A 497 -3.68 -4.79 -19.09
C GLY A 497 -2.29 -4.54 -18.47
N VAL A 498 -2.09 -3.39 -17.82
CA VAL A 498 -0.89 -3.14 -17.01
C VAL A 498 -0.88 -4.10 -15.82
N GLN A 499 0.32 -4.48 -15.37
CA GLN A 499 0.48 -5.24 -14.14
C GLN A 499 -0.17 -4.52 -12.96
N GLN A 500 -0.97 -5.26 -12.18
CA GLN A 500 -1.83 -4.69 -11.13
C GLN A 500 -1.03 -4.02 -10.02
N HIS A 501 0.12 -4.59 -9.62
CA HIS A 501 1.00 -3.98 -8.61
C HIS A 501 1.46 -2.59 -9.03
N ILE A 502 1.92 -2.49 -10.28
CA ILE A 502 2.41 -1.26 -10.90
C ILE A 502 1.31 -0.21 -11.00
N ALA A 503 0.13 -0.59 -11.51
CA ALA A 503 -1.00 0.32 -11.66
C ALA A 503 -1.52 0.80 -10.30
N GLY A 504 -1.64 -0.10 -9.32
CA GLY A 504 -2.05 0.22 -7.97
C GLY A 504 -1.12 1.23 -7.30
N ILE A 505 0.20 1.02 -7.39
CA ILE A 505 1.14 1.95 -6.74
C ILE A 505 1.19 3.31 -7.46
N ALA A 506 1.03 3.34 -8.79
CA ALA A 506 0.86 4.60 -9.52
C ALA A 506 -0.40 5.37 -9.07
N VAL A 507 -1.51 4.66 -8.84
CA VAL A 507 -2.73 5.25 -8.28
C VAL A 507 -2.50 5.75 -6.86
N THR A 508 -1.80 4.98 -6.00
CA THR A 508 -1.44 5.43 -4.65
C THR A 508 -0.66 6.74 -4.68
N PHE A 509 0.42 6.78 -5.46
CA PHE A 509 1.28 7.95 -5.52
C PHE A 509 0.55 9.17 -6.10
N PHE A 510 -0.25 8.98 -7.16
CA PHE A 510 -1.03 10.07 -7.74
C PHE A 510 -2.09 10.62 -6.79
N SER A 511 -2.88 9.72 -6.20
CA SER A 511 -4.01 10.11 -5.35
C SER A 511 -3.55 10.80 -4.07
N MET A 512 -2.53 10.27 -3.41
CA MET A 512 -1.92 10.86 -2.21
C MET A 512 -1.41 12.28 -2.46
N ASN A 513 -0.58 12.48 -3.49
CA ASN A 513 0.03 13.78 -3.78
C ASN A 513 -1.01 14.80 -4.28
N LEU A 514 -2.00 14.35 -5.05
CA LEU A 514 -3.12 15.20 -5.46
C LEU A 514 -3.87 15.71 -4.23
N SER A 515 -4.18 14.84 -3.27
CA SER A 515 -4.84 15.22 -2.04
C SER A 515 -4.03 16.18 -1.17
N TYR A 516 -2.72 15.96 -1.04
CA TYR A 516 -1.82 16.85 -0.30
C TYR A 516 -1.74 18.26 -0.91
N PHE A 517 -1.65 18.33 -2.24
CA PHE A 517 -1.66 19.60 -2.95
C PHE A 517 -2.97 20.36 -2.75
N PHE A 518 -4.12 19.72 -2.98
CA PHE A 518 -5.42 20.38 -2.82
C PHE A 518 -5.66 20.82 -1.37
N HIS A 519 -5.26 20.01 -0.39
CA HIS A 519 -5.30 20.43 1.01
C HIS A 519 -4.44 21.69 1.24
N ARG A 520 -3.19 21.68 0.77
CA ARG A 520 -2.27 22.81 0.95
C ARG A 520 -2.73 24.07 0.23
N VAL A 521 -3.43 23.96 -0.90
CA VAL A 521 -3.98 25.11 -1.64
C VAL A 521 -5.28 25.64 -1.01
N LEU A 522 -6.19 24.76 -0.61
CA LEU A 522 -7.53 25.16 -0.15
C LEU A 522 -7.60 25.52 1.34
N ILE A 523 -6.81 24.83 2.17
CA ILE A 523 -6.80 25.01 3.64
C ILE A 523 -5.51 25.72 4.08
N GLY A 524 -4.41 25.49 3.37
CA GLY A 524 -3.09 26.02 3.76
C GLY A 524 -2.37 25.10 4.73
N SER A 525 -1.61 25.68 5.65
CA SER A 525 -1.01 24.97 6.78
C SER A 525 -1.05 25.85 8.01
N PRO A 526 -2.26 26.03 8.58
CA PRO A 526 -2.44 26.83 9.77
C PRO A 526 -1.73 26.19 10.97
N LEU A 527 -1.39 27.02 11.96
CA LEU A 527 -0.80 26.55 13.23
C LEU A 527 -1.75 25.60 13.97
N VAL A 528 -3.06 25.82 13.85
CA VAL A 528 -4.12 24.97 14.38
C VAL A 528 -4.96 24.50 13.21
N GLU A 529 -4.97 23.19 12.99
CA GLU A 529 -5.74 22.61 11.90
C GLU A 529 -7.25 22.82 12.11
N PRO A 530 -8.00 23.18 11.06
CA PRO A 530 -9.44 23.33 11.16
C PRO A 530 -10.08 21.99 11.53
N THR A 531 -11.19 22.06 12.26
CA THR A 531 -11.91 20.86 12.71
C THR A 531 -13.34 20.84 12.20
N VAL A 532 -13.83 19.64 11.86
CA VAL A 532 -15.24 19.41 11.54
C VAL A 532 -16.11 19.27 12.82
N PRO A 533 -17.43 19.53 12.74
CA PRO A 533 -18.33 19.40 13.89
C PRO A 533 -18.28 18.01 14.55
N PRO A 534 -18.43 17.92 15.88
CA PRO A 534 -18.45 16.63 16.57
C PRO A 534 -19.68 15.82 16.15
N THR A 535 -19.50 14.52 16.04
CA THR A 535 -20.59 13.61 15.68
C THR A 535 -21.28 13.11 16.94
N THR A 536 -22.61 13.10 16.96
CA THR A 536 -23.37 12.52 18.06
C THR A 536 -23.29 11.00 18.02
N SER A 537 -23.01 10.39 19.18
CA SER A 537 -23.10 8.93 19.34
C SER A 537 -24.57 8.52 19.43
N LEU A 538 -24.99 7.54 18.63
CA LEU A 538 -26.32 6.97 18.71
C LEU A 538 -26.33 5.84 19.76
N SER A 539 -27.12 6.02 20.81
CA SER A 539 -27.35 5.01 21.83
C SER A 539 -28.64 4.25 21.54
N ILE A 540 -28.57 2.93 21.38
CA ILE A 540 -29.78 2.11 21.28
C ILE A 540 -30.38 1.97 22.69
N PRO A 541 -31.62 2.40 22.94
CA PRO A 541 -32.26 2.30 24.26
C PRO A 541 -32.24 0.85 24.77
N ILE A 542 -32.14 0.66 26.09
CA ILE A 542 -32.10 -0.64 26.79
C ILE A 542 -30.78 -1.41 26.60
N LEU A 543 -30.29 -1.54 25.37
CA LEU A 543 -29.05 -2.24 25.06
C LEU A 543 -27.80 -1.44 25.46
N SER A 544 -27.84 -0.11 25.35
CA SER A 544 -26.74 0.78 25.75
C SER A 544 -26.57 0.94 27.26
N SER A 545 -27.59 0.60 28.05
CA SER A 545 -27.54 0.65 29.53
C SER A 545 -26.95 -0.62 30.16
N LEU A 546 -26.62 -1.65 29.37
CA LEU A 546 -26.03 -2.88 29.88
C LEU A 546 -24.57 -2.65 30.32
N PRO A 547 -24.14 -3.24 31.44
CA PRO A 547 -22.75 -3.20 31.90
C PRO A 547 -21.84 -3.88 30.88
N VAL A 548 -20.63 -3.36 30.68
CA VAL A 548 -19.61 -3.86 29.72
C VAL A 548 -20.03 -3.77 28.25
N ILE A 549 -21.13 -4.42 27.90
CA ILE A 549 -21.68 -4.62 26.55
C ILE A 549 -22.40 -3.37 26.04
N GLY A 550 -22.94 -2.52 26.92
CA GLY A 550 -23.65 -1.31 26.53
C GLY A 550 -22.78 -0.34 25.70
N THR A 551 -21.46 -0.41 25.88
CA THR A 551 -20.49 0.33 25.05
C THR A 551 -20.52 -0.07 23.57
N LEU A 552 -20.86 -1.32 23.26
CA LEU A 552 -21.03 -1.79 21.88
C LEU A 552 -22.24 -1.12 21.19
N PHE A 553 -23.22 -0.69 21.98
CA PHE A 553 -24.46 -0.07 21.52
C PHE A 553 -24.48 1.46 21.71
N ARG A 554 -23.31 2.07 21.90
CA ARG A 554 -23.11 3.52 22.01
C ARG A 554 -22.05 3.97 21.02
N GLN A 555 -22.40 3.96 19.74
CA GLN A 555 -21.47 4.14 18.62
C GLN A 555 -21.96 5.23 17.66
N THR A 556 -21.06 5.77 16.83
CA THR A 556 -21.45 6.69 15.77
C THR A 556 -22.18 5.95 14.66
N LEU A 557 -23.03 6.65 13.89
CA LEU A 557 -23.71 6.06 12.73
C LEU A 557 -22.71 5.44 11.73
N TYR A 558 -21.53 6.05 11.61
CA TYR A 558 -20.45 5.58 10.76
C TYR A 558 -19.92 4.21 11.23
N THR A 559 -19.61 4.08 12.52
CA THR A 559 -19.16 2.81 13.11
C THR A 559 -20.24 1.74 12.99
N TYR A 560 -21.52 2.10 13.18
CA TYR A 560 -22.63 1.16 12.97
C TYR A 560 -22.69 0.63 11.54
N ALA A 561 -22.61 1.53 10.57
CA ALA A 561 -22.63 1.18 9.15
C ALA A 561 -21.46 0.26 8.77
N GLY A 562 -20.25 0.56 9.24
CA GLY A 562 -19.06 -0.23 8.94
C GLY A 562 -19.07 -1.62 9.57
N ILE A 563 -19.31 -1.69 10.89
CA ILE A 563 -19.11 -2.95 11.62
C ILE A 563 -20.33 -3.86 11.51
N TYR A 564 -21.52 -3.34 11.77
CA TYR A 564 -22.70 -4.20 11.93
C TYR A 564 -23.44 -4.43 10.61
N VAL A 565 -23.35 -3.49 9.68
CA VAL A 565 -24.18 -3.50 8.47
C VAL A 565 -23.40 -3.93 7.23
N LEU A 566 -22.21 -3.37 7.00
CA LEU A 566 -21.46 -3.58 5.76
C LEU A 566 -21.08 -5.04 5.53
N ALA A 567 -20.49 -5.72 6.53
CA ALA A 567 -20.01 -7.09 6.36
C ALA A 567 -21.14 -8.10 6.07
N PRO A 568 -22.27 -8.10 6.81
CA PRO A 568 -23.41 -8.95 6.48
C PRO A 568 -24.00 -8.66 5.10
N ILE A 569 -24.12 -7.38 4.71
CA ILE A 569 -24.64 -7.01 3.38
C ILE A 569 -23.72 -7.53 2.27
N ILE A 570 -22.41 -7.30 2.37
CA ILE A 570 -21.47 -7.78 1.35
C ILE A 570 -21.39 -9.31 1.34
N ALA A 571 -21.46 -9.97 2.49
CA ALA A 571 -21.55 -11.43 2.55
C ALA A 571 -22.81 -11.95 1.86
N PHE A 572 -23.97 -11.33 2.10
CA PHE A 572 -25.21 -11.65 1.41
C PHE A 572 -25.07 -11.43 -0.10
N ILE A 573 -24.55 -10.28 -0.53
CA ILE A 573 -24.34 -9.96 -1.94
C ILE A 573 -23.42 -10.99 -2.60
N LEU A 574 -22.25 -11.27 -2.02
CA LEU A 574 -21.25 -12.16 -2.61
C LEU A 574 -21.71 -13.63 -2.66
N PHE A 575 -22.47 -14.10 -1.66
CA PHE A 575 -22.85 -15.51 -1.56
C PHE A 575 -24.25 -15.83 -2.06
N ARG A 576 -25.19 -14.89 -2.03
CA ARG A 576 -26.60 -15.14 -2.34
C ARG A 576 -27.12 -14.47 -3.60
N THR A 577 -26.37 -13.55 -4.21
CA THR A 577 -26.83 -12.86 -5.43
C THR A 577 -26.14 -13.33 -6.70
N ARG A 578 -26.77 -13.04 -7.86
CA ARG A 578 -26.17 -13.29 -9.19
C ARG A 578 -24.86 -12.53 -9.36
N TRP A 579 -24.81 -11.27 -8.92
CA TRP A 579 -23.60 -10.45 -9.01
C TRP A 579 -22.46 -11.08 -8.19
N GLY A 580 -22.74 -11.57 -7.00
CA GLY A 580 -21.77 -12.30 -6.18
C GLY A 580 -21.23 -13.58 -6.83
N LEU A 581 -22.09 -14.34 -7.52
CA LEU A 581 -21.67 -15.51 -8.31
C LEU A 581 -20.77 -15.11 -9.49
N ILE A 582 -21.10 -14.01 -10.19
CA ILE A 582 -20.28 -13.45 -11.27
C ILE A 582 -18.91 -13.07 -10.74
N ILE A 583 -18.83 -12.25 -9.68
CA ILE A 583 -17.57 -11.80 -9.10
C ILE A 583 -16.70 -12.98 -8.69
N ARG A 584 -17.24 -13.95 -7.93
CA ARG A 584 -16.49 -15.16 -7.55
C ARG A 584 -16.05 -15.99 -8.76
N GLY A 585 -16.89 -16.09 -9.79
CA GLY A 585 -16.54 -16.75 -11.05
C GLY A 585 -15.39 -16.06 -11.78
N LEU A 586 -15.34 -14.72 -11.75
CA LEU A 586 -14.24 -13.94 -12.34
C LEU A 586 -12.91 -14.19 -11.63
N GLY A 587 -12.93 -14.33 -10.30
CA GLY A 587 -11.73 -14.69 -9.53
C GLY A 587 -11.23 -16.11 -9.78
N GLU A 588 -12.11 -17.06 -10.11
CA GLU A 588 -11.73 -18.45 -10.38
C GLU A 588 -11.34 -18.69 -11.84
N ASN A 589 -12.19 -18.30 -12.80
CA ASN A 589 -11.93 -18.47 -14.23
C ASN A 589 -12.72 -17.46 -15.09
N PRO A 590 -12.13 -16.31 -15.43
CA PRO A 590 -12.79 -15.28 -16.25
C PRO A 590 -13.24 -15.78 -17.62
N LYS A 591 -12.52 -16.75 -18.23
CA LYS A 591 -12.88 -17.29 -19.54
C LYS A 591 -14.23 -18.03 -19.50
N THR A 592 -14.49 -18.78 -18.43
CA THR A 592 -15.80 -19.44 -18.24
C THR A 592 -16.94 -18.46 -18.04
N VAL A 593 -16.67 -17.32 -17.39
CA VAL A 593 -17.66 -16.25 -17.21
C VAL A 593 -18.00 -15.58 -18.53
N ASP A 594 -17.02 -15.33 -19.39
CA ASP A 594 -17.26 -14.79 -20.74
C ASP A 594 -18.00 -15.79 -21.64
N ALA A 595 -17.66 -17.09 -21.56
CA ALA A 595 -18.38 -18.15 -22.27
C ALA A 595 -19.86 -18.24 -21.85
N ALA A 596 -20.19 -17.88 -20.60
CA ALA A 596 -21.55 -17.75 -20.11
C ALA A 596 -22.26 -16.45 -20.57
N GLY A 597 -21.61 -15.63 -21.41
CA GLY A 597 -22.18 -14.40 -21.99
C GLY A 597 -22.07 -13.16 -21.10
N ILE A 598 -21.34 -13.23 -19.98
CA ILE A 598 -21.18 -12.11 -19.04
C ILE A 598 -19.96 -11.28 -19.42
N ARG A 599 -20.12 -9.95 -19.46
CA ARG A 599 -19.06 -9.01 -19.82
C ARG A 599 -18.03 -8.89 -18.69
N VAL A 600 -16.97 -9.70 -18.76
CA VAL A 600 -15.88 -9.74 -17.77
C VAL A 600 -15.29 -8.37 -17.46
N HIS A 601 -14.98 -7.57 -18.50
CA HIS A 601 -14.40 -6.24 -18.32
C HIS A 601 -15.31 -5.35 -17.48
N PHE A 602 -16.58 -5.25 -17.84
CA PHE A 602 -17.56 -4.41 -17.13
C PHE A 602 -17.71 -4.81 -15.65
N SER A 603 -17.79 -6.11 -15.37
CA SER A 603 -17.91 -6.60 -14.00
C SER A 603 -16.65 -6.32 -13.15
N ARG A 604 -15.44 -6.42 -13.74
CA ARG A 604 -14.19 -6.03 -13.08
C ARG A 604 -14.14 -4.53 -12.80
N TYR A 605 -14.60 -3.70 -13.75
CA TYR A 605 -14.72 -2.25 -13.55
C TYR A 605 -15.62 -1.92 -12.36
N ILE A 606 -16.82 -2.50 -12.29
CA ILE A 606 -17.73 -2.27 -11.16
C ILE A 606 -17.08 -2.69 -9.84
N ALA A 607 -16.43 -3.86 -9.80
CA ALA A 607 -15.77 -4.34 -8.58
C ALA A 607 -14.70 -3.34 -8.10
N ALA A 608 -13.86 -2.84 -9.01
CA ALA A 608 -12.84 -1.84 -8.69
C ALA A 608 -13.41 -0.52 -8.21
N ILE A 609 -14.49 -0.02 -8.84
CA ILE A 609 -15.16 1.22 -8.47
C ILE A 609 -15.78 1.10 -7.07
N ILE A 610 -16.58 0.07 -6.83
CA ILE A 610 -17.25 -0.15 -5.54
C ILE A 610 -16.22 -0.40 -4.44
N GLY A 611 -15.23 -1.25 -4.70
CA GLY A 611 -14.19 -1.56 -3.72
C GLY A 611 -13.39 -0.32 -3.32
N SER A 612 -12.99 0.49 -4.29
CA SER A 612 -12.24 1.73 -4.04
C SER A 612 -13.08 2.82 -3.36
N ALA A 613 -14.38 2.89 -3.65
CA ALA A 613 -15.30 3.77 -2.92
C ALA A 613 -15.36 3.40 -1.43
N LEU A 614 -15.47 2.10 -1.11
CA LEU A 614 -15.45 1.63 0.29
C LEU A 614 -14.10 1.90 0.97
N MET A 615 -12.97 1.75 0.27
CA MET A 615 -11.66 2.12 0.81
C MET A 615 -11.58 3.62 1.15
N ALA A 616 -12.02 4.50 0.25
CA ALA A 616 -12.00 5.93 0.50
C ALA A 616 -12.92 6.32 1.67
N VAL A 617 -14.09 5.67 1.80
CA VAL A 617 -14.93 5.79 3.00
C VAL A 617 -14.11 5.36 4.24
N GLY A 618 -13.47 4.19 4.24
CA GLY A 618 -12.59 3.78 5.34
C GLY A 618 -11.52 4.83 5.72
N GLY A 619 -10.92 5.49 4.74
CA GLY A 619 -9.99 6.60 4.98
C GLY A 619 -10.64 7.87 5.56
N ALA A 620 -11.85 8.23 5.08
CA ALA A 620 -12.60 9.38 5.59
C ALA A 620 -12.97 9.27 7.08
N TYR A 621 -13.05 8.06 7.61
CA TYR A 621 -13.28 7.85 9.05
C TYR A 621 -12.26 8.58 9.93
N TYR A 622 -10.98 8.56 9.56
CA TYR A 622 -9.93 9.17 10.39
C TYR A 622 -10.10 10.67 10.51
N SER A 623 -10.34 11.35 9.40
CA SER A 623 -10.41 12.81 9.38
C SER A 623 -11.79 13.35 9.78
N LEU A 624 -12.85 12.54 9.68
CA LEU A 624 -14.21 12.95 10.04
C LEU A 624 -14.59 12.57 11.47
N MET A 625 -14.15 11.41 11.96
CA MET A 625 -14.58 10.86 13.24
C MET A 625 -13.48 10.88 14.29
N ASP A 626 -12.30 10.36 13.95
CA ASP A 626 -11.22 10.14 14.92
C ASP A 626 -10.50 11.45 15.28
N LEU A 627 -9.84 12.07 14.30
CA LEU A 627 -9.07 13.30 14.49
C LEU A 627 -9.88 14.56 14.25
N ARG A 628 -11.02 14.44 13.56
CA ARG A 628 -11.90 15.56 13.14
C ARG A 628 -11.16 16.66 12.38
N SER A 629 -9.97 16.37 11.87
CA SER A 629 -9.05 17.23 11.14
C SER A 629 -8.31 16.35 10.13
N PHE A 630 -7.76 16.97 9.10
CA PHE A 630 -6.85 16.29 8.19
C PHE A 630 -5.48 16.92 8.28
N ASN A 631 -4.47 16.07 8.44
CA ASN A 631 -3.08 16.46 8.25
C ASN A 631 -2.41 15.43 7.32
N LEU A 632 -1.23 15.79 6.80
CA LEU A 632 -0.55 15.03 5.75
C LEU A 632 -0.11 13.61 6.18
N ASN A 633 -0.17 13.29 7.46
CA ASN A 633 0.22 11.97 7.98
C ASN A 633 -0.96 11.02 8.22
N VAL A 634 -2.21 11.47 7.98
CA VAL A 634 -3.42 10.75 8.39
C VAL A 634 -4.07 10.00 7.23
N GLY A 635 -4.69 8.86 7.55
CA GLY A 635 -5.61 8.16 6.65
C GLY A 635 -5.02 6.99 5.88
N GLY A 636 -3.70 6.78 5.92
CA GLY A 636 -3.02 5.70 5.18
C GLY A 636 -2.57 4.51 6.02
N GLU A 637 -2.51 4.65 7.34
CA GLU A 637 -1.75 3.74 8.22
C GLU A 637 -2.23 2.28 8.17
N TRP A 638 -3.54 2.05 8.05
CA TRP A 638 -4.10 0.69 8.11
C TRP A 638 -4.43 0.10 6.72
N SER A 639 -4.09 0.81 5.64
CA SER A 639 -4.38 0.40 4.26
C SER A 639 -3.72 -0.93 3.89
N TRP A 640 -2.44 -1.10 4.23
CA TRP A 640 -1.70 -2.33 3.96
C TRP A 640 -2.11 -3.49 4.86
N ILE A 641 -2.54 -3.19 6.09
CA ILE A 641 -3.13 -4.18 7.00
C ILE A 641 -4.44 -4.69 6.43
N ALA A 642 -5.29 -3.82 5.89
CA ALA A 642 -6.54 -4.22 5.27
C ALA A 642 -6.32 -5.30 4.19
N LEU A 643 -5.31 -5.12 3.33
CA LEU A 643 -4.88 -6.12 2.34
C LEU A 643 -4.46 -7.45 3.00
N ALA A 644 -3.68 -7.38 4.07
CA ALA A 644 -3.26 -8.56 4.85
C ALA A 644 -4.44 -9.34 5.44
N LEU A 645 -5.42 -8.61 5.98
CA LEU A 645 -6.59 -9.19 6.63
C LEU A 645 -7.54 -9.84 5.62
N VAL A 646 -7.56 -9.39 4.36
CA VAL A 646 -8.28 -10.10 3.29
C VAL A 646 -7.70 -11.50 3.07
N ILE A 647 -6.37 -11.61 3.07
CA ILE A 647 -5.65 -12.87 2.90
C ILE A 647 -5.84 -13.76 4.13
N LEU A 648 -5.71 -13.21 5.35
CA LEU A 648 -5.97 -13.96 6.59
C LEU A 648 -7.42 -14.45 6.69
N GLY A 649 -8.38 -13.64 6.24
CA GLY A 649 -9.78 -14.03 6.13
C GLY A 649 -10.08 -14.95 4.94
N ASN A 650 -9.05 -15.42 4.22
CA ASN A 650 -9.14 -16.31 3.05
C ASN A 650 -10.20 -15.82 2.03
N TRP A 651 -10.23 -14.51 1.80
CA TRP A 651 -11.18 -13.80 0.94
C TRP A 651 -12.66 -14.02 1.31
N ASN A 652 -13.00 -14.59 2.46
CA ASN A 652 -14.39 -14.70 2.87
C ASN A 652 -14.78 -13.44 3.67
N PRO A 653 -15.79 -12.66 3.24
CA PRO A 653 -16.12 -11.38 3.88
C PRO A 653 -16.41 -11.48 5.37
N VAL A 654 -16.98 -12.60 5.86
CA VAL A 654 -17.24 -12.81 7.29
C VAL A 654 -15.93 -13.03 8.06
N TRP A 655 -15.02 -13.82 7.50
CA TRP A 655 -13.71 -14.07 8.13
C TRP A 655 -12.80 -12.86 8.05
N VAL A 656 -12.86 -12.09 6.97
CA VAL A 656 -12.16 -10.80 6.84
C VAL A 656 -12.67 -9.82 7.90
N TRP A 657 -13.99 -9.74 8.10
CA TRP A 657 -14.58 -8.93 9.15
C TRP A 657 -14.14 -9.35 10.55
N LEU A 658 -14.16 -10.65 10.86
CA LEU A 658 -13.64 -11.17 12.13
C LEU A 658 -12.15 -10.86 12.32
N ALA A 659 -11.34 -10.98 11.27
CA ALA A 659 -9.93 -10.64 11.31
C ALA A 659 -9.71 -9.14 11.59
N CYS A 660 -10.54 -8.25 11.01
CA CYS A 660 -10.51 -6.82 11.29
C CYS A 660 -10.87 -6.51 12.75
N ILE A 661 -11.91 -7.15 13.29
CA ILE A 661 -12.29 -6.99 14.71
C ILE A 661 -11.20 -7.48 15.64
N PHE A 662 -10.63 -8.65 15.35
CA PHE A 662 -9.52 -9.17 16.13
C PHE A 662 -8.31 -8.22 16.09
N PHE A 663 -8.01 -7.65 14.92
CA PHE A 663 -6.94 -6.66 14.78
C PHE A 663 -7.24 -5.36 15.55
N GLY A 664 -8.48 -4.87 15.50
CA GLY A 664 -8.90 -3.71 16.30
C GLY A 664 -8.83 -3.99 17.80
N MET A 665 -9.13 -5.22 18.23
CA MET A 665 -9.01 -5.66 19.62
C MET A 665 -7.54 -5.65 20.07
N LEU A 666 -6.63 -6.17 19.25
CA LEU A 666 -5.20 -6.10 19.55
C LEU A 666 -4.71 -4.66 19.73
N ASN A 667 -5.18 -3.73 18.88
CA ASN A 667 -4.86 -2.31 19.02
C ASN A 667 -5.50 -1.67 20.25
N ALA A 668 -6.74 -2.04 20.60
CA ALA A 668 -7.40 -1.52 21.78
C ALA A 668 -6.71 -1.98 23.07
N VAL A 669 -6.33 -3.26 23.14
CA VAL A 669 -5.53 -3.83 24.23
C VAL A 669 -4.15 -3.16 24.28
N GLN A 670 -3.52 -2.92 23.13
CA GLN A 670 -2.25 -2.21 23.04
C GLN A 670 -2.34 -0.78 23.60
N ALA A 671 -3.36 -0.02 23.18
CA ALA A 671 -3.59 1.34 23.67
C ALA A 671 -3.79 1.38 25.19
N TRP A 672 -4.49 0.37 25.73
CA TRP A 672 -4.67 0.23 27.18
C TRP A 672 -3.37 -0.11 27.92
N LEU A 673 -2.59 -1.08 27.43
CA LEU A 673 -1.33 -1.52 28.03
C LEU A 673 -0.32 -0.36 28.18
N VAL A 674 -0.27 0.50 27.17
CA VAL A 674 0.58 1.71 27.17
C VAL A 674 0.16 2.69 28.27
N ALA A 675 -1.13 2.78 28.57
CA ALA A 675 -1.65 3.71 29.57
C ALA A 675 -1.46 3.23 31.02
N THR A 676 -1.26 1.93 31.26
CA THR A 676 -1.34 1.35 32.62
C THR A 676 -0.09 0.63 33.13
N VAL A 677 0.69 -0.06 32.28
CA VAL A 677 1.60 -1.11 32.80
C VAL A 677 3.07 -0.87 32.47
N ILE A 678 3.43 -0.24 31.35
CA ILE A 678 4.79 -0.41 30.81
C ILE A 678 5.41 0.91 30.30
N GLN A 679 6.60 1.28 30.81
CA GLN A 679 7.45 2.38 30.32
C GLN A 679 8.23 2.07 29.02
N ILE A 680 7.86 0.99 28.32
CA ILE A 680 8.43 0.66 27.01
C ILE A 680 7.81 1.61 26.00
N PRO A 681 8.60 2.18 25.07
CA PRO A 681 8.07 3.04 24.02
C PRO A 681 6.87 2.42 23.30
N TYR A 682 5.77 3.15 23.25
CA TYR A 682 4.48 2.63 22.78
C TYR A 682 4.53 2.08 21.34
N GLN A 683 5.48 2.58 20.53
CA GLN A 683 5.67 2.17 19.15
C GLN A 683 6.08 0.70 19.01
N PHE A 684 6.80 0.14 20.00
CA PHE A 684 7.08 -1.30 20.01
C PHE A 684 5.79 -2.11 20.08
N PHE A 685 4.83 -1.69 20.91
CA PHE A 685 3.53 -2.34 20.97
C PHE A 685 2.72 -2.13 19.69
N GLN A 686 2.80 -0.95 19.06
CA GLN A 686 2.18 -0.73 17.75
C GLN A 686 2.74 -1.65 16.66
N SER A 687 3.98 -2.14 16.80
CA SER A 687 4.57 -3.11 15.85
C SER A 687 4.02 -4.53 16.03
N VAL A 688 3.49 -4.87 17.20
CA VAL A 688 3.02 -6.22 17.55
C VAL A 688 1.95 -6.74 16.59
N PRO A 689 0.90 -5.99 16.23
CA PRO A 689 -0.09 -6.46 15.26
C PRO A 689 0.49 -6.84 13.90
N TYR A 690 1.54 -6.15 13.43
CA TYR A 690 2.24 -6.48 12.18
C TYR A 690 3.04 -7.78 12.32
N ILE A 691 3.78 -7.93 13.43
CA ILE A 691 4.57 -9.13 13.73
C ILE A 691 3.65 -10.35 13.87
N ILE A 692 2.53 -10.21 14.59
CA ILE A 692 1.52 -11.28 14.74
C ILE A 692 0.92 -11.64 13.39
N THR A 693 0.58 -10.66 12.54
CA THR A 693 0.06 -10.91 11.19
C THR A 693 1.06 -11.72 10.35
N ILE A 694 2.36 -11.37 10.38
CA ILE A 694 3.42 -12.12 9.69
C ILE A 694 3.56 -13.54 10.28
N GLY A 695 3.50 -13.67 11.61
CA GLY A 695 3.54 -14.97 12.30
C GLY A 695 2.35 -15.86 11.95
N ALA A 696 1.14 -15.30 11.94
CA ALA A 696 -0.08 -15.98 11.56
C ALA A 696 -0.01 -16.44 10.09
N ALA A 697 0.46 -15.59 9.18
CA ALA A 697 0.72 -15.96 7.79
C ALA A 697 1.74 -17.11 7.69
N THR A 698 2.79 -17.08 8.51
CA THR A 698 3.80 -18.16 8.55
C THR A 698 3.22 -19.51 8.94
N ILE A 699 2.29 -19.53 9.89
CA ILE A 699 1.64 -20.74 10.41
C ILE A 699 0.54 -21.22 9.46
N LEU A 700 -0.35 -20.33 9.03
CA LEU A 700 -1.58 -20.65 8.29
C LEU A 700 -1.39 -20.77 6.78
N GLY A 701 -0.28 -20.25 6.23
CA GLY A 701 -0.10 -20.04 4.79
C GLY A 701 -0.34 -21.23 3.87
N LYS A 702 -0.04 -22.45 4.33
CA LYS A 702 -0.24 -23.67 3.52
C LYS A 702 -1.73 -24.00 3.27
N ARG A 703 -2.66 -23.42 4.02
CA ARG A 703 -4.11 -23.73 3.96
C ARG A 703 -4.93 -22.70 3.18
N VAL A 704 -4.30 -21.63 2.71
CA VAL A 704 -4.95 -20.48 2.07
C VAL A 704 -5.10 -20.73 0.56
N ARG A 705 -6.28 -20.46 -0.02
CA ARG A 705 -6.56 -20.67 -1.45
C ARG A 705 -6.90 -19.33 -2.13
N PRO A 706 -5.93 -18.65 -2.75
CA PRO A 706 -6.21 -17.42 -3.48
C PRO A 706 -7.09 -17.67 -4.70
N PRO A 707 -7.86 -16.66 -5.16
CA PRO A 707 -8.56 -16.71 -6.44
C PRO A 707 -7.57 -17.05 -7.55
N LYS A 708 -7.87 -18.06 -8.37
CA LYS A 708 -6.92 -18.59 -9.37
C LYS A 708 -6.52 -17.58 -10.45
N ALA A 709 -7.41 -16.64 -10.77
CA ALA A 709 -7.20 -15.59 -11.75
C ALA A 709 -6.64 -14.29 -11.13
N LEU A 710 -6.33 -14.27 -9.83
CA LEU A 710 -5.69 -13.14 -9.19
C LEU A 710 -4.36 -12.81 -9.91
N LEU A 711 -4.11 -11.51 -10.12
CA LEU A 711 -2.95 -10.99 -10.86
C LEU A 711 -2.88 -11.39 -12.35
N GLN A 712 -3.89 -12.09 -12.89
CA GLN A 712 -3.89 -12.51 -14.29
C GLN A 712 -4.68 -11.53 -15.18
N PRO A 713 -4.07 -10.99 -16.25
CA PRO A 713 -4.81 -10.18 -17.20
C PRO A 713 -5.83 -11.05 -17.95
N TYR A 714 -7.05 -10.55 -18.09
CA TYR A 714 -8.06 -11.20 -18.92
C TYR A 714 -8.07 -10.56 -20.31
N ARG A 715 -8.10 -11.40 -21.35
CA ARG A 715 -8.29 -10.97 -22.73
C ARG A 715 -9.26 -11.91 -23.41
N ARG A 716 -10.22 -11.32 -24.11
CA ARG A 716 -11.14 -12.04 -24.96
C ARG A 716 -10.39 -12.52 -26.20
N GLU A 717 -10.46 -13.82 -26.48
CA GLU A 717 -9.85 -14.46 -27.65
C GLU A 717 -10.52 -13.96 -28.96
#